data_AF-A0A382BSS1-F1
#
_entry.id   AF-A0A382BSS1-F1
#
_cell.length_a   1.000
_cell.length_b   1.000
_cell.length_c   1.000
_cell.angle_alpha   90.00
_cell.angle_beta   90.00
_cell.angle_gamma   90.00
#
_symmetry.space_group_name_H-M   'P 1'
#
loop_
_entity.id
_entity.type
_entity.pdbx_description
1 polymer ?
#
loop_
_entity_poly.entity_id
_entity_poly.type
_entity_poly.pdbx_seq_one_letter_code
_entity_poly.pdbx_strand_id
1 'polypeptide(L)'
;LGDWKIGKGKTETIRHQIHVYGGKLNDKDLTQHWMRYTGQRGTGVLWGLAQREGREAKFLTPEAAVKNSTIEPGFAVNSWANEPMITQPMAFCWDDRGRMWVAENRDYESRGRGFSASGDSRILILEDTDRDGVADKRSVFLEGIPFPSAVAVGLNGLWLGAPPNLLFVPDSNGDDKADVDDIEVRLTGWGIRDRHEVVNSLHWGPDGWLYGCQGLFTPSVVGKPKGEGRIYKPGEVYPKKVEFDGEGTRINGGVWRYHPVKDRFEVVAHGFSNPWGIDYDAKGQFFISACVIPHLWHVIPGGVYHRQGGRHFNPYVYSDIRTIADHRHRSAHGGARVYLSDAFPDEYQGKIFMANIHEHAVLTDELVPSGSGFVGKHHKDFMKANNAQWIGFSMEIGPGGDVYVLDWHDADICGKDVLQKDTGRIFRLSPKESLAKDWAGRYADVAKLNDTKLVEYQTSASAWHARRARVVLQGRAIKGKLAKGTHRALEKMFLKNKNADHRLRALWALHVTGGLSESKLLKHLDDKDAHIRAWSIQLLCEDNNPSSEALRKFASMAKLDSSPVVRLYLASAMQRVSLGDRWAIAAGLVAHDEDAGDHNLPKLIWYGIEPMVPADSARAMELALASRLPLVTEYIARRAVDAGQLEAVSAALGQVQGEDKVADMLRGFSAGLRGLRDVKAPPSWGAT
;
A
#
# COMPACT_ATOMS: atom_id res chain seq x y z
N LEU A 1 -16.98 -27.47 31.13
CA LEU A 1 -15.68 -27.49 31.86
C LEU A 1 -16.05 -27.78 33.30
N GLY A 2 -15.66 -28.93 33.84
CA GLY A 2 -16.06 -29.36 35.18
C GLY A 2 -15.40 -28.51 36.28
N ASP A 3 -16.00 -28.52 37.47
CA ASP A 3 -15.41 -27.87 38.64
C ASP A 3 -14.17 -28.63 39.11
N TRP A 4 -13.00 -27.98 39.07
CA TRP A 4 -11.75 -28.56 39.53
C TRP A 4 -11.51 -28.22 41.00
N LYS A 5 -11.24 -29.23 41.83
CA LYS A 5 -10.82 -29.05 43.23
C LYS A 5 -9.31 -29.25 43.35
N ILE A 6 -8.54 -28.16 43.36
CA ILE A 6 -7.09 -28.19 43.60
C ILE A 6 -6.84 -27.91 45.09
N GLY A 7 -6.25 -28.87 45.80
CA GLY A 7 -5.94 -28.74 47.22
C GLY A 7 -4.89 -27.67 47.52
N LYS A 8 -5.01 -27.01 48.67
CA LYS A 8 -4.06 -25.98 49.13
C LYS A 8 -2.62 -26.52 49.14
N GLY A 9 -1.71 -25.83 48.46
CA GLY A 9 -0.28 -26.21 48.37
C GLY A 9 0.06 -27.21 47.26
N LYS A 10 -0.90 -27.61 46.42
CA LYS A 10 -0.65 -28.47 45.26
C LYS A 10 -0.72 -27.71 43.95
N THR A 11 0.14 -28.08 43.01
CA THR A 11 0.13 -27.61 41.63
C THR A 11 -0.25 -28.78 40.74
N GLU A 12 -1.33 -28.63 39.98
CA GLU A 12 -1.72 -29.59 38.93
C GLU A 12 -1.48 -28.95 37.57
N THR A 13 -0.82 -29.68 36.67
CA THR A 13 -0.63 -29.22 35.28
C THR A 13 -1.73 -29.82 34.42
N ILE A 14 -2.77 -29.04 34.16
CA ILE A 14 -3.86 -29.46 33.28
C ILE A 14 -3.43 -29.21 31.83
N ARG A 15 -3.17 -30.29 31.08
CA ARG A 15 -2.88 -30.23 29.65
C ARG A 15 -4.18 -30.38 28.88
N HIS A 16 -4.57 -29.33 28.15
CA HIS A 16 -5.68 -29.42 27.22
C HIS A 16 -5.15 -29.90 25.87
N GLN A 17 -5.74 -30.98 25.34
CA GLN A 17 -5.54 -31.38 23.95
C GLN A 17 -6.78 -30.94 23.17
N ILE A 18 -6.62 -29.96 22.29
CA ILE A 18 -7.69 -29.54 21.39
C ILE A 18 -7.63 -30.45 20.16
N HIS A 19 -8.62 -31.32 20.03
CA HIS A 19 -8.88 -32.05 18.81
C HIS A 19 -9.83 -31.22 17.95
N VAL A 20 -9.29 -30.54 16.93
CA VAL A 20 -10.12 -29.90 15.90
C VAL A 20 -10.23 -30.88 14.74
N TYR A 21 -11.39 -31.52 14.60
CA TYR A 21 -11.65 -32.46 13.51
C TYR A 21 -12.91 -32.06 12.74
N GLY A 22 -12.84 -32.13 11.41
CA GLY A 22 -14.03 -31.97 10.55
C GLY A 22 -13.84 -31.88 9.03
N GLY A 23 -12.62 -31.82 8.48
CA GLY A 23 -12.42 -31.71 7.02
C GLY A 23 -11.06 -31.13 6.61
N LYS A 24 -11.01 -30.41 5.48
CA LYS A 24 -9.82 -29.64 5.03
C LYS A 24 -9.47 -28.59 6.09
N LEU A 25 -8.19 -28.49 6.47
CA LEU A 25 -7.72 -27.50 7.44
C LEU A 25 -8.14 -26.09 6.98
N ASN A 26 -8.83 -25.36 7.86
CA ASN A 26 -9.18 -23.96 7.69
C ASN A 26 -8.63 -23.18 8.88
N ASP A 27 -7.48 -22.53 8.69
CA ASP A 27 -6.77 -21.82 9.76
C ASP A 27 -7.57 -20.64 10.32
N LYS A 28 -8.46 -20.05 9.51
CA LYS A 28 -9.37 -18.99 9.95
C LYS A 28 -10.36 -19.54 10.98
N ASP A 29 -10.99 -20.68 10.70
CA ASP A 29 -11.95 -21.30 11.62
C ASP A 29 -11.27 -21.83 12.88
N LEU A 30 -10.08 -22.44 12.74
CA LEU A 30 -9.26 -22.89 13.86
C LEU A 30 -8.93 -21.73 14.81
N THR A 31 -8.49 -20.59 14.25
CA THR A 31 -8.19 -19.38 15.04
C THR A 31 -9.43 -18.85 15.75
N GLN A 32 -10.59 -18.82 15.09
CA GLN A 32 -11.84 -18.38 15.69
C GLN A 32 -12.29 -19.30 16.84
N HIS A 33 -12.19 -20.62 16.65
CA HIS A 33 -12.48 -21.60 17.69
C HIS A 33 -11.55 -21.45 18.89
N TRP A 34 -10.25 -21.22 18.66
CA TRP A 34 -9.28 -20.95 19.74
C TRP A 34 -9.61 -19.68 20.53
N MET A 35 -9.92 -18.58 19.84
CA MET A 35 -10.32 -17.32 20.50
C MET A 35 -11.59 -17.51 21.34
N ARG A 36 -12.59 -18.22 20.79
CA ARG A 36 -13.81 -18.55 21.53
C ARG A 36 -13.53 -19.45 22.74
N TYR A 37 -12.67 -20.44 22.60
CA TYR A 37 -12.30 -21.38 23.66
C TYR A 37 -11.55 -20.71 24.82
N THR A 38 -10.60 -19.84 24.49
CA THR A 38 -9.76 -19.15 25.49
C THR A 38 -10.40 -17.90 26.09
N GLY A 39 -11.49 -17.40 25.49
CA GLY A 39 -12.07 -16.10 25.83
C GLY A 39 -11.20 -14.90 25.43
N GLN A 40 -10.09 -15.13 24.70
CA GLN A 40 -9.23 -14.07 24.21
C GLN A 40 -9.89 -13.36 23.03
N ARG A 41 -9.81 -12.03 23.02
CA ARG A 41 -10.35 -11.19 21.94
C ARG A 41 -9.33 -10.89 20.83
N GLY A 42 -8.15 -11.51 20.86
CA GLY A 42 -7.09 -11.29 19.91
C GLY A 42 -5.91 -12.23 20.09
N THR A 43 -4.91 -12.11 19.23
CA THR A 43 -3.75 -13.01 19.12
C THR A 43 -2.53 -12.54 19.92
N GLY A 44 -2.72 -11.71 20.96
CA GLY A 44 -1.61 -11.14 21.75
C GLY A 44 -0.69 -12.18 22.39
N VAL A 45 -1.19 -13.39 22.71
CA VAL A 45 -0.35 -14.48 23.21
C VAL A 45 0.65 -14.98 22.17
N LEU A 46 0.31 -14.94 20.87
CA LEU A 46 1.22 -15.35 19.79
C LEU A 46 2.45 -14.44 19.69
N TRP A 47 2.33 -13.18 20.11
CA TRP A 47 3.46 -12.26 20.18
C TRP A 47 4.43 -12.66 21.29
N GLY A 48 3.91 -12.94 22.49
CA GLY A 48 4.74 -13.39 23.61
C GLY A 48 5.45 -14.72 23.33
N LEU A 49 4.83 -15.60 22.52
CA LEU A 49 5.47 -16.82 22.01
C LEU A 49 6.61 -16.49 21.04
N ALA A 50 6.35 -15.67 20.01
CA ALA A 50 7.37 -15.25 19.06
C ALA A 50 8.58 -14.64 19.77
N GLN A 51 8.37 -13.69 20.70
CA GLN A 51 9.47 -13.07 21.45
C GLN A 51 10.32 -14.07 22.24
N ARG A 52 9.72 -15.13 22.81
CA ARG A 52 10.49 -16.19 23.47
C ARG A 52 11.26 -17.03 22.47
N GLU A 53 10.63 -17.42 21.36
CA GLU A 53 11.27 -18.17 20.28
C GLU A 53 12.54 -17.46 19.79
N GLY A 54 12.50 -16.14 19.54
CA GLY A 54 13.66 -15.36 19.12
C GLY A 54 14.78 -15.30 20.16
N ARG A 55 14.45 -15.10 21.44
CA ARG A 55 15.42 -15.03 22.54
C ARG A 55 16.06 -16.37 22.88
N GLU A 56 15.35 -17.47 22.69
CA GLU A 56 15.85 -18.83 22.93
C GLU A 56 16.58 -19.41 21.72
N ALA A 57 16.35 -18.86 20.52
CA ALA A 57 16.99 -19.33 19.30
C ALA A 57 18.50 -19.11 19.30
N LYS A 58 19.21 -20.04 18.66
CA LYS A 58 20.64 -19.92 18.42
C LYS A 58 20.90 -18.86 17.36
N PHE A 59 21.84 -17.95 17.63
CA PHE A 59 22.38 -17.03 16.64
C PHE A 59 23.15 -17.82 15.56
N LEU A 60 22.79 -17.60 14.29
CA LEU A 60 23.39 -18.29 13.14
C LEU A 60 24.24 -17.31 12.34
N THR A 61 25.41 -17.74 11.86
CA THR A 61 26.17 -16.99 10.84
C THR A 61 25.39 -16.94 9.52
N PRO A 62 25.74 -16.06 8.57
CA PRO A 62 25.07 -16.01 7.28
C PRO A 62 25.03 -17.36 6.56
N GLU A 63 26.15 -18.09 6.52
CA GLU A 63 26.26 -19.40 5.87
C GLU A 63 25.42 -20.46 6.59
N ALA A 64 25.42 -20.42 7.93
CA ALA A 64 24.61 -21.33 8.74
C ALA A 64 23.11 -21.03 8.55
N ALA A 65 22.71 -19.76 8.43
CA ALA A 65 21.33 -19.37 8.17
C ALA A 65 20.86 -19.85 6.79
N VAL A 66 21.67 -19.66 5.75
CA VAL A 66 21.39 -20.20 4.40
C VAL A 66 21.23 -21.73 4.45
N LYS A 67 22.18 -22.44 5.07
CA LYS A 67 22.13 -23.91 5.19
C LYS A 67 20.94 -24.41 6.00
N ASN A 68 20.50 -23.63 6.98
CA ASN A 68 19.39 -23.98 7.85
C ASN A 68 18.01 -23.75 7.19
N SER A 69 17.95 -22.92 6.15
CA SER A 69 16.70 -22.58 5.48
C SER A 69 16.16 -23.73 4.60
N THR A 70 14.83 -23.78 4.49
CA THR A 70 14.12 -24.62 3.52
C THR A 70 13.48 -23.71 2.48
N ILE A 71 13.66 -24.00 1.19
CA ILE A 71 13.10 -23.22 0.08
C ILE A 71 12.36 -24.13 -0.91
N GLU A 72 11.41 -23.59 -1.67
CA GLU A 72 10.68 -24.34 -2.70
C GLU A 72 11.64 -25.08 -3.66
N PRO A 73 11.29 -26.31 -4.08
CA PRO A 73 12.06 -27.05 -5.07
C PRO A 73 12.30 -26.25 -6.35
N GLY A 74 13.51 -26.36 -6.91
CA GLY A 74 13.91 -25.59 -8.09
C GLY A 74 14.48 -24.21 -7.78
N PHE A 75 14.45 -23.77 -6.52
CA PHE A 75 15.05 -22.50 -6.08
C PHE A 75 16.27 -22.70 -5.20
N ALA A 76 17.03 -21.61 -5.05
CA ALA A 76 18.18 -21.46 -4.18
C ALA A 76 18.09 -20.14 -3.42
N VAL A 77 18.69 -20.13 -2.23
CA VAL A 77 18.85 -18.94 -1.40
C VAL A 77 20.32 -18.78 -1.07
N ASN A 78 20.80 -17.54 -1.14
CA ASN A 78 22.11 -17.16 -0.61
C ASN A 78 21.99 -15.85 0.19
N SER A 79 22.98 -15.59 1.04
CA SER A 79 23.16 -14.28 1.64
C SER A 79 23.85 -13.39 0.59
N TRP A 80 23.10 -12.46 0.01
CA TRP A 80 23.60 -11.55 -1.02
C TRP A 80 24.47 -10.45 -0.40
N ALA A 81 24.05 -9.91 0.74
CA ALA A 81 24.87 -9.03 1.57
C ALA A 81 24.64 -9.39 3.05
N ASN A 82 25.66 -9.23 3.89
CA ASN A 82 25.62 -9.54 5.32
C ASN A 82 26.63 -8.71 6.12
N GLU A 83 26.55 -8.80 7.44
CA GLU A 83 27.56 -8.25 8.33
C GLU A 83 28.98 -8.78 8.02
N PRO A 84 30.03 -7.93 8.07
CA PRO A 84 30.04 -6.53 8.50
C PRO A 84 29.81 -5.52 7.35
N MET A 85 29.48 -5.97 6.13
CA MET A 85 29.22 -5.06 5.00
C MET A 85 28.02 -4.16 5.31
N ILE A 86 26.97 -4.73 5.88
CA ILE A 86 25.74 -4.06 6.31
C ILE A 86 25.32 -4.51 7.71
N THR A 87 24.60 -3.66 8.45
CA THR A 87 24.07 -3.95 9.79
C THR A 87 22.74 -3.23 10.00
N GLN A 88 21.74 -3.81 10.66
CA GLN A 88 20.44 -3.16 10.91
C GLN A 88 19.80 -2.50 9.66
N PRO A 89 19.73 -3.19 8.51
CA PRO A 89 19.07 -2.64 7.33
C PRO A 89 17.59 -2.41 7.64
N MET A 90 17.06 -1.24 7.27
CA MET A 90 15.66 -0.84 7.49
C MET A 90 14.85 -0.78 6.19
N ALA A 91 15.46 -0.41 5.07
CA ALA A 91 14.78 -0.39 3.78
C ALA A 91 15.82 -0.46 2.68
N PHE A 92 15.42 -0.91 1.50
CA PHE A 92 16.32 -0.91 0.35
C PHE A 92 15.56 -0.77 -0.96
N CYS A 93 16.24 -0.29 -2.00
CA CYS A 93 15.71 -0.15 -3.35
C CYS A 93 16.82 -0.32 -4.40
N TRP A 94 16.44 -0.49 -5.67
CA TRP A 94 17.38 -0.55 -6.79
C TRP A 94 17.47 0.79 -7.54
N ASP A 95 18.69 1.18 -7.91
CA ASP A 95 18.93 2.36 -8.75
C ASP A 95 18.92 2.04 -10.26
N ASP A 96 19.19 3.05 -11.10
CA ASP A 96 19.24 2.92 -12.56
C ASP A 96 20.42 2.07 -13.08
N ARG A 97 21.41 1.77 -12.24
CA ARG A 97 22.60 0.96 -12.55
C ARG A 97 22.45 -0.49 -12.08
N GLY A 98 21.35 -0.84 -11.41
CA GLY A 98 21.16 -2.16 -10.83
C GLY A 98 21.96 -2.37 -9.54
N ARG A 99 22.26 -1.29 -8.82
CA ARG A 99 22.90 -1.33 -7.49
C ARG A 99 21.86 -1.16 -6.40
N MET A 100 22.12 -1.74 -5.24
CA MET A 100 21.18 -1.70 -4.13
C MET A 100 21.51 -0.55 -3.18
N TRP A 101 20.54 0.32 -2.94
CA TRP A 101 20.63 1.39 -1.96
C TRP A 101 19.94 0.95 -0.68
N VAL A 102 20.62 1.03 0.45
CA VAL A 102 20.15 0.52 1.75
C VAL A 102 20.11 1.65 2.77
N ALA A 103 18.94 1.87 3.38
CA ALA A 103 18.83 2.62 4.62
C ALA A 103 19.26 1.73 5.77
N GLU A 104 20.39 2.08 6.37
CA GLU A 104 20.93 1.42 7.54
C GLU A 104 20.52 2.20 8.81
N ASN A 105 19.60 1.65 9.60
CA ASN A 105 19.02 2.35 10.75
C ASN A 105 19.58 1.79 12.05
N ARG A 106 20.65 2.39 12.51
CA ARG A 106 21.32 2.04 13.77
C ARG A 106 20.80 2.86 14.96
N ASP A 107 19.72 3.63 14.75
CA ASP A 107 19.08 4.49 15.75
C ASP A 107 17.86 3.84 16.44
N TYR A 108 17.62 2.55 16.20
CA TYR A 108 16.42 1.83 16.65
C TYR A 108 16.30 1.67 18.19
N GLU A 109 17.21 2.25 18.98
CA GLU A 109 17.23 2.23 20.45
C GLU A 109 16.46 3.38 21.16
N SER A 110 16.38 4.61 20.63
CA SER A 110 15.62 5.76 21.21
C SER A 110 14.08 5.83 20.96
N ARG A 111 13.21 5.51 21.95
CA ARG A 111 11.73 5.59 21.80
C ARG A 111 11.14 6.98 22.11
N GLY A 112 10.40 7.56 21.16
CA GLY A 112 9.32 8.54 21.39
C GLY A 112 9.68 9.91 21.98
N ARG A 113 10.96 10.17 22.32
CA ARG A 113 11.42 11.44 22.93
C ARG A 113 12.36 12.24 22.03
N GLY A 114 13.00 11.61 21.06
CA GLY A 114 14.03 12.21 20.21
C GLY A 114 14.80 11.15 19.45
N PHE A 115 15.95 11.55 18.93
CA PHE A 115 16.83 10.72 18.12
C PHE A 115 17.96 10.13 18.96
N SER A 116 18.50 8.97 18.54
CA SER A 116 19.70 8.40 19.16
C SER A 116 20.87 9.39 19.00
N ALA A 117 21.75 9.43 19.99
CA ALA A 117 22.97 10.22 19.95
C ALA A 117 24.14 9.49 19.25
N SER A 118 23.96 8.21 18.87
CA SER A 118 25.00 7.41 18.24
C SER A 118 25.44 7.98 16.89
N GLY A 119 24.48 8.44 16.07
CA GLY A 119 24.76 9.08 14.79
C GLY A 119 25.42 8.16 13.76
N ASP A 120 25.27 6.84 13.92
CA ASP A 120 25.93 5.82 13.10
C ASP A 120 25.00 5.18 12.05
N SER A 121 23.81 5.75 11.85
CA SER A 121 22.91 5.44 10.74
C SER A 121 23.44 6.01 9.41
N ARG A 122 23.28 5.24 8.32
CA ARG A 122 23.90 5.51 7.02
C ARG A 122 22.97 5.16 5.86
N ILE A 123 23.22 5.75 4.70
CA ILE A 123 22.71 5.27 3.42
C ILE A 123 23.87 4.63 2.66
N LEU A 124 23.74 3.35 2.35
CA LEU A 124 24.77 2.54 1.69
C LEU A 124 24.38 2.27 0.24
N ILE A 125 25.38 2.15 -0.63
CA ILE A 125 25.26 1.63 -2.00
C ILE A 125 26.06 0.33 -2.07
N LEU A 126 25.39 -0.75 -2.44
CA LEU A 126 25.97 -2.10 -2.57
C LEU A 126 25.94 -2.56 -4.02
N GLU A 127 27.04 -3.16 -4.46
CA GLU A 127 27.20 -3.67 -5.82
C GLU A 127 27.71 -5.11 -5.78
N ASP A 128 27.20 -5.91 -6.71
CA ASP A 128 27.72 -7.20 -7.13
C ASP A 128 28.42 -6.95 -8.48
N THR A 129 29.74 -6.78 -8.45
CA THR A 129 30.49 -6.22 -9.59
C THR A 129 30.87 -7.28 -10.61
N ASP A 130 30.97 -8.54 -10.20
CA ASP A 130 31.22 -9.68 -11.07
C ASP A 130 29.95 -10.49 -11.43
N ARG A 131 28.83 -10.19 -10.78
CA ARG A 131 27.50 -10.78 -11.00
C ARG A 131 27.43 -12.26 -10.61
N ASP A 132 28.24 -12.67 -9.64
CA ASP A 132 28.20 -14.02 -9.09
C ASP A 132 26.98 -14.26 -8.17
N GLY A 133 26.28 -13.19 -7.80
CA GLY A 133 25.15 -13.26 -6.91
C GLY A 133 25.42 -12.87 -5.47
N VAL A 134 26.57 -12.27 -5.18
CA VAL A 134 26.98 -11.76 -3.88
C VAL A 134 27.49 -10.34 -4.04
N ALA A 135 27.07 -9.44 -3.15
CA ALA A 135 27.63 -8.09 -3.13
C ALA A 135 29.10 -8.14 -2.69
N ASP A 136 29.98 -7.50 -3.46
CA ASP A 136 31.43 -7.45 -3.23
C ASP A 136 31.94 -6.03 -2.93
N LYS A 137 31.11 -5.01 -3.17
CA LYS A 137 31.47 -3.60 -3.02
C LYS A 137 30.42 -2.84 -2.22
N ARG A 138 30.92 -1.99 -1.31
CA ARG A 138 30.14 -1.05 -0.51
C ARG A 138 30.65 0.37 -0.69
N SER A 139 29.74 1.32 -0.80
CA SER A 139 30.00 2.76 -0.69
C SER A 139 29.00 3.42 0.26
N VAL A 140 29.38 4.52 0.89
CA VAL A 140 28.50 5.31 1.76
C VAL A 140 28.08 6.56 1.00
N PHE A 141 26.77 6.74 0.82
CA PHE A 141 26.20 7.89 0.11
C PHE A 141 25.94 9.08 1.05
N LEU A 142 25.35 8.79 2.21
CA LEU A 142 24.91 9.79 3.19
C LEU A 142 25.06 9.26 4.61
N GLU A 143 25.45 10.13 5.54
CA GLU A 143 25.55 9.85 6.98
C GLU A 143 24.90 10.97 7.80
N GLY A 144 24.66 10.73 9.09
CA GLY A 144 24.25 11.77 10.03
C GLY A 144 22.78 12.18 9.99
N ILE A 145 21.96 11.60 9.10
CA ILE A 145 20.50 11.73 9.15
C ILE A 145 19.93 10.67 10.10
N PRO A 146 19.25 11.08 11.18
CA PRO A 146 18.74 10.13 12.15
C PRO A 146 17.52 9.36 11.61
N PHE A 147 17.40 8.12 12.05
CA PHE A 147 16.26 7.23 11.79
C PHE A 147 15.83 7.10 10.31
N PRO A 148 16.73 6.71 9.38
CA PRO A 148 16.33 6.43 8.01
C PRO A 148 15.38 5.23 7.99
N SER A 149 14.14 5.42 7.50
CA SER A 149 13.08 4.41 7.57
C SER A 149 12.56 3.95 6.21
N ALA A 150 12.88 4.67 5.14
CA ALA A 150 12.40 4.36 3.80
C ALA A 150 13.29 4.99 2.72
N VAL A 151 13.54 4.29 1.61
CA VAL A 151 14.39 4.79 0.52
C VAL A 151 13.78 4.53 -0.85
N ALA A 152 13.94 5.49 -1.76
CA ALA A 152 13.72 5.32 -3.19
C ALA A 152 14.70 6.20 -3.98
N VAL A 153 15.29 5.68 -5.05
CA VAL A 153 16.17 6.47 -5.94
C VAL A 153 15.41 6.90 -7.18
N GLY A 154 15.55 8.16 -7.58
CA GLY A 154 14.93 8.69 -8.79
C GLY A 154 15.08 10.20 -8.91
N LEU A 155 14.93 10.72 -10.13
CA LEU A 155 15.01 12.16 -10.43
C LEU A 155 16.36 12.80 -10.04
N ASN A 156 17.46 12.03 -10.17
CA ASN A 156 18.84 12.43 -9.81
C ASN A 156 19.08 12.63 -8.30
N GLY A 157 18.49 11.77 -7.48
CA GLY A 157 18.80 11.76 -6.06
C GLY A 157 18.10 10.65 -5.31
N LEU A 158 18.26 10.71 -4.00
CA LEU A 158 17.62 9.84 -3.02
C LEU A 158 16.39 10.54 -2.43
N TRP A 159 15.29 9.81 -2.38
CA TRP A 159 14.12 10.12 -1.57
C TRP A 159 14.22 9.33 -0.28
N LEU A 160 14.28 10.02 0.85
CA LEU A 160 14.54 9.42 2.17
C LEU A 160 13.39 9.75 3.13
N GLY A 161 12.70 8.71 3.59
CA GLY A 161 11.85 8.81 4.77
C GLY A 161 12.71 8.83 6.02
N ALA A 162 12.68 9.93 6.77
CA ALA A 162 13.39 10.10 8.03
C ALA A 162 12.54 10.99 8.95
N PRO A 163 11.61 10.40 9.74
CA PRO A 163 10.66 11.16 10.57
C PRO A 163 11.33 12.28 11.38
N PRO A 164 10.79 13.50 11.40
CA PRO A 164 9.47 13.89 10.92
C PRO A 164 9.40 14.17 9.42
N ASN A 165 10.46 13.93 8.64
CA ASN A 165 10.60 14.44 7.27
C ASN A 165 10.53 13.35 6.18
N LEU A 166 10.13 13.79 5.00
CA LEU A 166 10.51 13.21 3.72
C LEU A 166 11.53 14.15 3.08
N LEU A 167 12.73 13.64 2.85
CA LEU A 167 13.85 14.40 2.29
C LEU A 167 14.06 14.03 0.82
N PHE A 168 14.47 15.01 0.01
CA PHE A 168 15.15 14.77 -1.25
C PHE A 168 16.63 15.14 -1.07
N VAL A 169 17.52 14.20 -1.38
CA VAL A 169 18.97 14.34 -1.25
C VAL A 169 19.56 14.25 -2.66
N PRO A 170 20.01 15.35 -3.25
CA PRO A 170 20.55 15.35 -4.61
C PRO A 170 21.86 14.59 -4.73
N ASP A 171 22.09 14.06 -5.94
CA ASP A 171 23.39 13.63 -6.47
C ASP A 171 23.55 14.30 -7.83
N SER A 172 23.87 15.58 -7.81
CA SER A 172 23.82 16.45 -8.98
C SER A 172 24.96 16.18 -9.96
N ASN A 173 26.11 15.74 -9.45
CA ASN A 173 27.30 15.43 -10.22
C ASN A 173 27.42 13.93 -10.59
N GLY A 174 26.61 13.06 -10.00
CA GLY A 174 26.60 11.63 -10.26
C GLY A 174 27.83 10.90 -9.71
N ASP A 175 28.42 11.40 -8.63
CA ASP A 175 29.63 10.84 -8.02
C ASP A 175 29.35 9.83 -6.89
N ASP A 176 28.07 9.48 -6.70
CA ASP A 176 27.59 8.58 -5.67
C ASP A 176 27.82 9.10 -4.23
N LYS A 177 27.83 10.44 -4.04
CA LYS A 177 27.83 11.11 -2.74
C LYS A 177 26.70 12.13 -2.64
N ALA A 178 26.15 12.28 -1.44
CA ALA A 178 25.10 13.26 -1.19
C ALA A 178 25.62 14.69 -1.31
N ASP A 179 24.87 15.52 -2.03
CA ASP A 179 25.00 16.98 -1.98
C ASP A 179 24.37 17.48 -0.65
N VAL A 180 25.11 17.35 0.46
CA VAL A 180 24.58 17.54 1.82
C VAL A 180 24.06 18.95 2.10
N ASP A 181 24.61 19.95 1.42
CA ASP A 181 24.20 21.36 1.54
C ASP A 181 22.90 21.65 0.77
N ASP A 182 22.51 20.78 -0.16
CA ASP A 182 21.33 20.93 -1.03
C ASP A 182 20.18 19.98 -0.62
N ILE A 183 20.22 19.39 0.57
CA ILE A 183 19.14 18.51 1.05
C ILE A 183 17.86 19.33 1.24
N GLU A 184 16.77 18.87 0.62
CA GLU A 184 15.47 19.52 0.69
C GLU A 184 14.51 18.76 1.62
N VAL A 185 13.86 19.48 2.54
CA VAL A 185 12.72 18.95 3.29
C VAL A 185 11.45 19.10 2.44
N ARG A 186 11.07 18.03 1.73
CA ARG A 186 9.91 18.06 0.82
C ARG A 186 8.59 18.01 1.58
N LEU A 187 8.52 17.21 2.63
CA LEU A 187 7.38 17.13 3.53
C LEU A 187 7.88 16.94 4.97
N THR A 188 7.06 17.33 5.94
CA THR A 188 7.34 17.16 7.36
C THR A 188 6.07 16.82 8.15
N GLY A 189 6.22 16.49 9.45
CA GLY A 189 5.12 16.27 10.39
C GLY A 189 4.69 14.81 10.59
N TRP A 190 5.47 13.85 10.06
CA TRP A 190 5.36 12.44 10.49
C TRP A 190 5.66 12.32 11.99
N GLY A 191 5.05 11.35 12.67
CA GLY A 191 5.31 11.05 14.07
C GLY A 191 6.35 9.93 14.27
N ILE A 192 6.74 9.71 15.53
CA ILE A 192 7.62 8.61 15.98
C ILE A 192 7.10 7.90 17.25
N ARG A 193 5.79 7.98 17.52
CA ARG A 193 5.22 7.46 18.78
C ARG A 193 5.43 5.96 18.91
N ASP A 194 5.26 5.24 17.81
CA ASP A 194 5.69 3.86 17.64
C ASP A 194 6.64 3.78 16.44
N ARG A 195 7.82 3.19 16.66
CA ARG A 195 8.89 3.10 15.67
C ARG A 195 8.64 2.04 14.61
N HIS A 196 7.75 1.10 14.89
CA HIS A 196 7.26 0.15 13.88
C HIS A 196 6.30 0.83 12.91
N GLU A 197 5.73 1.99 13.24
CA GLU A 197 4.56 2.56 12.56
C GLU A 197 4.86 3.90 11.87
N VAL A 198 6.14 4.18 11.62
CA VAL A 198 6.59 5.40 10.97
C VAL A 198 6.39 5.37 9.45
N VAL A 199 6.71 6.48 8.78
CA VAL A 199 6.77 6.56 7.32
C VAL A 199 7.68 5.45 6.77
N ASN A 200 7.18 4.66 5.84
CA ASN A 200 7.90 3.51 5.29
C ASN A 200 7.52 3.21 3.83
N SER A 201 8.22 2.23 3.23
CA SER A 201 7.89 1.63 1.93
C SER A 201 7.77 2.61 0.75
N LEU A 202 8.79 3.44 0.52
CA LEU A 202 8.80 4.34 -0.64
C LEU A 202 8.81 3.56 -1.96
N HIS A 203 7.91 3.90 -2.87
CA HIS A 203 7.78 3.21 -4.15
C HIS A 203 7.29 4.15 -5.26
N TRP A 204 7.91 4.10 -6.44
CA TRP A 204 7.47 4.87 -7.60
C TRP A 204 6.21 4.25 -8.23
N GLY A 205 5.10 4.99 -8.18
CA GLY A 205 3.86 4.60 -8.83
C GLY A 205 3.94 4.68 -10.35
N PRO A 206 3.02 4.01 -11.07
CA PRO A 206 3.00 4.04 -12.52
C PRO A 206 2.75 5.45 -13.08
N ASP A 207 2.04 6.30 -12.32
CA ASP A 207 1.67 7.69 -12.62
C ASP A 207 2.77 8.71 -12.27
N GLY A 208 3.95 8.26 -11.82
CA GLY A 208 5.09 9.13 -11.52
C GLY A 208 5.03 9.81 -10.14
N TRP A 209 4.06 9.44 -9.30
CA TRP A 209 4.02 9.82 -7.90
C TRP A 209 4.90 8.90 -7.06
N LEU A 210 5.44 9.43 -5.96
CA LEU A 210 6.11 8.63 -4.94
C LEU A 210 5.08 8.19 -3.91
N TYR A 211 4.88 6.88 -3.75
CA TYR A 211 3.95 6.30 -2.78
C TYR A 211 4.69 5.86 -1.51
N GLY A 212 3.98 5.83 -0.39
CA GLY A 212 4.49 5.27 0.86
C GLY A 212 3.37 4.86 1.82
N CYS A 213 3.77 4.25 2.93
CA CYS A 213 2.89 3.76 3.98
C CYS A 213 3.16 4.48 5.32
N GLN A 214 2.18 4.43 6.22
CA GLN A 214 2.31 4.86 7.61
C GLN A 214 1.38 4.03 8.51
N GLY A 215 1.79 3.74 9.74
CA GLY A 215 0.96 3.02 10.71
C GLY A 215 0.01 3.90 11.53
N LEU A 216 -0.89 3.20 12.23
CA LEU A 216 -2.08 3.68 12.95
C LEU A 216 -1.79 4.47 14.24
N PHE A 217 -0.92 3.94 15.09
CA PHE A 217 -0.59 4.44 16.43
C PHE A 217 0.53 5.49 16.44
N THR A 218 0.97 5.89 15.26
CA THR A 218 1.76 7.10 15.04
C THR A 218 0.91 8.13 14.28
N PRO A 219 -0.07 8.82 14.93
CA PRO A 219 -0.84 9.87 14.28
C PRO A 219 0.09 11.00 13.84
N SER A 220 -0.08 11.41 12.60
CA SER A 220 0.73 12.43 11.95
C SER A 220 -0.15 13.50 11.34
N VAL A 221 0.43 14.69 11.18
CA VAL A 221 -0.13 15.79 10.40
C VAL A 221 0.96 16.16 9.42
N VAL A 222 0.77 15.83 8.15
CA VAL A 222 1.83 15.89 7.13
C VAL A 222 1.55 17.04 6.18
N GLY A 223 2.57 17.81 5.87
CA GLY A 223 2.48 18.91 4.90
C GLY A 223 3.84 19.41 4.49
N LYS A 224 3.85 20.33 3.53
CA LYS A 224 5.06 21.05 3.14
C LYS A 224 5.53 21.91 4.33
N PRO A 225 6.81 21.91 4.70
CA PRO A 225 7.28 22.78 5.77
C PRO A 225 7.07 24.25 5.43
N LYS A 226 6.87 25.06 6.46
CA LYS A 226 6.98 26.52 6.31
C LYS A 226 8.46 26.90 6.12
N GLY A 227 8.79 27.53 5.00
CA GLY A 227 10.18 27.82 4.63
C GLY A 227 10.92 26.56 4.15
N GLU A 228 12.23 26.49 4.38
CA GLU A 228 13.09 25.38 3.92
C GLU A 228 12.94 24.09 4.76
N GLY A 229 12.19 24.16 5.86
CA GLY A 229 12.09 23.08 6.83
C GLY A 229 13.34 22.95 7.71
N ARG A 230 13.37 21.89 8.53
CA ARG A 230 14.50 21.61 9.43
C ARG A 230 14.91 20.15 9.29
N ILE A 231 16.20 19.94 9.06
CA ILE A 231 16.85 18.63 9.17
C ILE A 231 17.31 18.44 10.62
N TYR A 232 16.95 17.31 11.20
CA TYR A 232 17.28 16.99 12.60
C TYR A 232 18.59 16.22 12.69
N LYS A 233 19.29 16.38 13.82
CA LYS A 233 20.60 15.77 14.08
C LYS A 233 20.53 14.69 15.17
N PRO A 234 21.53 13.80 15.25
CA PRO A 234 21.66 12.84 16.35
C PRO A 234 21.57 13.52 17.72
N GLY A 235 20.87 12.89 18.66
CA GLY A 235 20.66 13.37 20.03
C GLY A 235 19.64 14.51 20.19
N GLU A 236 19.10 15.06 19.09
CA GLU A 236 18.09 16.12 19.18
C GLU A 236 16.72 15.59 19.67
N VAL A 237 15.98 16.47 20.34
CA VAL A 237 14.60 16.20 20.80
C VAL A 237 13.64 16.27 19.61
N TYR A 238 12.67 15.37 19.59
CA TYR A 238 11.65 15.36 18.54
C TYR A 238 10.79 16.63 18.59
N PRO A 239 10.42 17.25 17.45
CA PRO A 239 9.63 18.47 17.47
C PRO A 239 8.26 18.25 18.12
N LYS A 240 7.89 19.17 19.02
CA LYS A 240 6.55 19.21 19.62
C LYS A 240 5.51 19.86 18.71
N LYS A 241 5.95 20.76 17.83
CA LYS A 241 5.14 21.49 16.85
C LYS A 241 5.90 21.58 15.54
N VAL A 242 5.19 21.39 14.44
CA VAL A 242 5.67 21.59 13.07
C VAL A 242 4.76 22.62 12.41
N GLU A 243 5.35 23.55 11.66
CA GLU A 243 4.61 24.56 10.90
C GLU A 243 4.63 24.22 9.42
N PHE A 244 3.50 24.42 8.75
CA PHE A 244 3.31 24.06 7.36
C PHE A 244 3.08 25.30 6.50
N ASP A 245 3.43 25.21 5.23
CA ASP A 245 2.89 26.08 4.20
C ASP A 245 1.48 25.57 3.82
N GLY A 246 0.45 26.31 4.26
CA GLY A 246 -0.95 25.87 4.18
C GLY A 246 -1.38 24.92 5.31
N GLU A 247 -2.40 24.11 5.05
CA GLU A 247 -2.94 23.16 6.03
C GLU A 247 -2.26 21.79 5.93
N GLY A 248 -1.84 21.26 7.07
CA GLY A 248 -1.33 19.89 7.16
C GLY A 248 -2.46 18.86 7.08
N THR A 249 -2.18 17.73 6.44
CA THR A 249 -3.14 16.63 6.24
C THR A 249 -2.97 15.56 7.31
N ARG A 250 -4.07 15.17 7.97
CA ARG A 250 -4.04 14.14 9.02
C ARG A 250 -3.95 12.74 8.44
N ILE A 251 -3.08 11.91 9.01
CA ILE A 251 -2.97 10.48 8.66
C ILE A 251 -2.61 9.65 9.90
N ASN A 252 -3.29 8.52 10.08
CA ASN A 252 -3.07 7.57 11.17
C ASN A 252 -3.40 6.14 10.71
N GLY A 253 -2.46 5.53 9.99
CA GLY A 253 -2.71 4.31 9.23
C GLY A 253 -3.20 4.66 7.83
N GLY A 254 -2.44 4.27 6.81
CA GLY A 254 -2.82 4.54 5.42
C GLY A 254 -1.70 4.38 4.41
N VAL A 255 -2.11 4.56 3.15
CA VAL A 255 -1.23 4.74 1.99
C VAL A 255 -1.29 6.20 1.59
N TRP A 256 -0.14 6.81 1.35
CA TRP A 256 -0.01 8.19 0.91
C TRP A 256 0.82 8.27 -0.36
N ARG A 257 0.74 9.42 -1.05
CA ARG A 257 1.58 9.72 -2.21
C ARG A 257 2.01 11.18 -2.23
N TYR A 258 3.15 11.43 -2.86
CA TYR A 258 3.71 12.75 -3.08
C TYR A 258 4.09 12.96 -4.55
N HIS A 259 3.65 14.06 -5.15
CA HIS A 259 4.02 14.41 -6.52
C HIS A 259 5.29 15.28 -6.51
N PRO A 260 6.41 14.83 -7.11
CA PRO A 260 7.69 15.55 -7.01
C PRO A 260 7.71 16.90 -7.74
N VAL A 261 6.98 17.03 -8.85
CA VAL A 261 6.90 18.29 -9.64
C VAL A 261 5.80 19.23 -9.15
N LYS A 262 4.57 18.72 -8.96
CA LYS A 262 3.41 19.50 -8.49
C LYS A 262 3.49 19.83 -7.00
N ASP A 263 4.46 19.28 -6.29
CA ASP A 263 4.69 19.49 -4.86
C ASP A 263 3.43 19.25 -4.02
N ARG A 264 2.74 18.13 -4.30
CA ARG A 264 1.42 17.80 -3.72
C ARG A 264 1.48 16.52 -2.92
N PHE A 265 1.03 16.59 -1.66
CA PHE A 265 0.81 15.42 -0.80
C PHE A 265 -0.67 15.01 -0.82
N GLU A 266 -0.92 13.70 -0.90
CA GLU A 266 -2.27 13.14 -0.81
C GLU A 266 -2.28 11.88 0.04
N VAL A 267 -3.30 11.70 0.87
CA VAL A 267 -3.63 10.39 1.43
C VAL A 267 -4.45 9.63 0.41
N VAL A 268 -3.92 8.51 -0.08
CA VAL A 268 -4.57 7.65 -1.08
C VAL A 268 -5.68 6.84 -0.41
N ALA A 269 -5.39 6.28 0.76
CA ALA A 269 -6.32 5.44 1.50
C ALA A 269 -6.09 5.57 3.01
N HIS A 270 -7.18 5.54 3.79
CA HIS A 270 -7.14 5.57 5.25
C HIS A 270 -7.48 4.21 5.85
N GLY A 271 -6.97 3.93 7.04
CA GLY A 271 -7.32 2.74 7.82
C GLY A 271 -6.12 1.85 8.06
N PHE A 272 -6.33 0.54 8.00
CA PHE A 272 -5.30 -0.46 8.28
C PHE A 272 -4.78 -0.40 9.73
N SER A 273 -3.71 -1.15 9.96
CA SER A 273 -2.93 -1.20 11.19
C SER A 273 -1.59 -0.51 10.93
N ASN A 274 -0.56 -1.32 10.71
CA ASN A 274 0.77 -0.95 10.34
C ASN A 274 1.08 -1.60 8.98
N PRO A 275 0.76 -0.91 7.86
CA PRO A 275 1.11 -1.39 6.53
C PRO A 275 2.63 -1.29 6.30
N TRP A 276 3.21 -2.40 5.82
CA TRP A 276 4.63 -2.54 5.51
C TRP A 276 4.79 -3.25 4.19
N GLY A 277 5.15 -2.51 3.15
CA GLY A 277 5.22 -3.01 1.80
C GLY A 277 4.05 -2.52 0.96
N ILE A 278 4.39 -2.03 -0.22
CA ILE A 278 3.45 -1.63 -1.26
C ILE A 278 4.05 -1.99 -2.61
N ASP A 279 3.22 -2.47 -3.53
CA ASP A 279 3.55 -2.66 -4.94
C ASP A 279 2.26 -2.65 -5.78
N TYR A 280 2.39 -2.72 -7.10
CA TYR A 280 1.28 -2.80 -8.04
C TYR A 280 1.45 -3.91 -9.08
N ASP A 281 0.33 -4.46 -9.53
CA ASP A 281 0.30 -5.49 -10.56
C ASP A 281 0.57 -4.95 -11.99
N ALA A 282 0.47 -5.82 -13.00
CA ALA A 282 0.68 -5.42 -14.40
C ALA A 282 -0.32 -4.34 -14.88
N LYS A 283 -1.45 -4.19 -14.19
CA LYS A 283 -2.52 -3.22 -14.49
C LYS A 283 -2.38 -1.93 -13.67
N GLY A 284 -1.40 -1.84 -12.77
CA GLY A 284 -1.19 -0.68 -11.91
C GLY A 284 -2.13 -0.63 -10.70
N GLN A 285 -2.79 -1.72 -10.36
CA GLN A 285 -3.62 -1.81 -9.15
C GLN A 285 -2.72 -2.09 -7.95
N PHE A 286 -2.90 -1.32 -6.87
CA PHE A 286 -1.99 -1.34 -5.73
C PHE A 286 -2.39 -2.37 -4.67
N PHE A 287 -1.38 -2.95 -4.04
CA PHE A 287 -1.51 -3.89 -2.94
C PHE A 287 -0.55 -3.53 -1.81
N ILE A 288 -0.97 -3.79 -0.58
CA ILE A 288 -0.11 -3.68 0.61
C ILE A 288 -0.17 -4.97 1.41
N SER A 289 0.89 -5.21 2.19
CA SER A 289 0.83 -6.12 3.32
C SER A 289 0.74 -5.35 4.63
N ALA A 290 0.11 -5.93 5.65
CA ALA A 290 -0.12 -5.30 6.94
C ALA A 290 0.19 -6.23 8.11
N CYS A 291 0.69 -5.65 9.19
CA CYS A 291 0.91 -6.34 10.47
C CYS A 291 -0.37 -6.34 11.33
N VAL A 292 -0.50 -7.24 12.30
CA VAL A 292 -1.58 -7.33 13.32
C VAL A 292 -2.98 -7.72 12.83
N ILE A 293 -3.51 -7.02 11.83
CA ILE A 293 -4.78 -7.36 11.16
C ILE A 293 -4.49 -8.34 10.00
N PRO A 294 -5.50 -8.85 9.27
CA PRO A 294 -5.23 -9.69 8.10
C PRO A 294 -4.25 -9.01 7.13
N HIS A 295 -3.44 -9.82 6.46
CA HIS A 295 -2.20 -9.34 5.87
C HIS A 295 -2.40 -8.61 4.56
N LEU A 296 -3.30 -9.04 3.68
CA LEU A 296 -3.31 -8.58 2.28
C LEU A 296 -4.51 -7.69 1.93
N TRP A 297 -4.25 -6.58 1.21
CA TRP A 297 -5.24 -5.57 0.86
C TRP A 297 -5.06 -5.04 -0.57
N HIS A 298 -6.16 -4.88 -1.30
CA HIS A 298 -6.22 -4.13 -2.57
C HIS A 298 -6.53 -2.65 -2.27
N VAL A 299 -5.60 -1.75 -2.60
CA VAL A 299 -5.65 -0.32 -2.27
C VAL A 299 -6.24 0.48 -3.42
N ILE A 300 -7.29 1.23 -3.11
CA ILE A 300 -8.08 2.03 -4.06
C ILE A 300 -8.06 3.49 -3.59
N PRO A 301 -7.76 4.47 -4.46
CA PRO A 301 -7.80 5.88 -4.09
C PRO A 301 -9.17 6.28 -3.52
N GLY A 302 -9.18 6.98 -2.38
CA GLY A 302 -10.40 7.33 -1.66
C GLY A 302 -11.00 6.18 -0.84
N GLY A 303 -10.32 5.04 -0.74
CA GLY A 303 -10.75 3.91 0.08
C GLY A 303 -10.55 4.14 1.58
N VAL A 304 -11.50 3.65 2.38
CA VAL A 304 -11.41 3.60 3.84
C VAL A 304 -11.49 2.14 4.29
N TYR A 305 -10.47 1.68 4.99
CA TYR A 305 -10.23 0.27 5.25
C TYR A 305 -10.35 -0.07 6.73
N HIS A 306 -10.64 -1.35 7.00
CA HIS A 306 -10.62 -1.89 8.34
C HIS A 306 -9.34 -1.51 9.09
N ARG A 307 -9.53 -0.94 10.28
CA ARG A 307 -8.45 -0.49 11.17
C ARG A 307 -8.33 -1.37 12.40
N GLN A 308 -7.10 -1.54 12.88
CA GLN A 308 -6.83 -2.32 14.11
C GLN A 308 -7.53 -1.73 15.35
N GLY A 309 -7.65 -0.40 15.42
CA GLY A 309 -8.26 0.27 16.57
C GLY A 309 -8.54 1.75 16.32
N GLY A 310 -9.32 2.34 17.23
CA GLY A 310 -9.77 3.73 17.11
C GLY A 310 -10.94 3.92 16.14
N ARG A 311 -11.33 5.17 15.91
CA ARG A 311 -12.40 5.57 14.97
C ARG A 311 -11.79 6.19 13.71
N HIS A 312 -12.48 6.05 12.58
CA HIS A 312 -12.19 6.79 11.36
C HIS A 312 -12.34 8.29 11.58
N PHE A 313 -11.60 9.09 10.81
CA PHE A 313 -11.72 10.56 10.87
C PHE A 313 -13.11 11.00 10.43
N ASN A 314 -13.65 10.42 9.36
CA ASN A 314 -15.03 10.59 8.96
C ASN A 314 -15.92 9.64 9.81
N PRO A 315 -16.80 10.17 10.69
CA PRO A 315 -17.68 9.35 11.52
C PRO A 315 -18.80 8.66 10.74
N TYR A 316 -19.04 9.07 9.49
CA TYR A 316 -20.07 8.53 8.59
C TYR A 316 -19.58 7.38 7.71
N VAL A 317 -18.37 6.88 7.98
CA VAL A 317 -17.91 5.57 7.48
C VAL A 317 -18.60 4.49 8.32
N TYR A 318 -19.82 4.14 7.92
CA TYR A 318 -20.62 3.13 8.61
C TYR A 318 -20.13 1.69 8.38
N SER A 319 -19.41 1.47 7.28
CA SER A 319 -18.69 0.23 6.98
C SER A 319 -17.42 0.54 6.21
N ASP A 320 -16.36 -0.21 6.51
CA ASP A 320 -15.04 -0.10 5.89
C ASP A 320 -14.73 -1.29 4.97
N ILE A 321 -13.84 -1.08 4.00
CA ILE A 321 -13.37 -2.12 3.08
C ILE A 321 -12.54 -3.13 3.88
N ARG A 322 -12.81 -4.42 3.64
CA ARG A 322 -12.16 -5.53 4.34
C ARG A 322 -10.98 -6.08 3.56
N THR A 323 -10.20 -6.93 4.21
CA THR A 323 -9.05 -7.62 3.59
C THR A 323 -9.50 -8.44 2.39
N ILE A 324 -8.59 -8.66 1.44
CA ILE A 324 -8.81 -9.58 0.33
C ILE A 324 -8.32 -11.00 0.65
N ALA A 325 -7.60 -11.21 1.76
CA ALA A 325 -7.10 -12.52 2.16
C ALA A 325 -8.23 -13.47 2.57
N ASP A 326 -8.26 -14.66 1.98
CA ASP A 326 -9.20 -15.73 2.35
C ASP A 326 -8.68 -16.68 3.44
N HIS A 327 -7.39 -16.59 3.77
CA HIS A 327 -6.66 -17.44 4.71
C HIS A 327 -6.00 -16.60 5.81
N ARG A 328 -5.22 -17.25 6.69
CA ARG A 328 -4.47 -16.57 7.77
C ARG A 328 -3.08 -17.15 7.94
N HIS A 329 -2.16 -16.27 8.27
CA HIS A 329 -0.83 -16.55 8.79
C HIS A 329 -0.70 -15.98 10.22
N ARG A 330 0.39 -16.28 10.94
CA ARG A 330 0.76 -15.52 12.15
C ARG A 330 0.90 -14.04 11.76
N SER A 331 0.68 -13.17 12.75
CA SER A 331 0.80 -11.71 12.59
C SER A 331 2.22 -11.29 12.14
N ALA A 332 2.38 -10.03 11.74
CA ALA A 332 3.66 -9.38 11.41
C ALA A 332 4.22 -9.73 10.03
N HIS A 333 3.42 -9.39 9.01
CA HIS A 333 3.90 -9.34 7.64
C HIS A 333 4.69 -8.07 7.39
N GLY A 334 5.70 -8.16 6.53
CA GLY A 334 6.45 -7.03 6.01
C GLY A 334 6.79 -7.26 4.55
N GLY A 335 6.89 -6.17 3.81
CA GLY A 335 7.19 -6.20 2.39
C GLY A 335 6.00 -6.65 1.57
N ALA A 336 6.03 -6.29 0.29
CA ALA A 336 5.03 -6.66 -0.69
C ALA A 336 5.64 -6.44 -2.06
N ARG A 337 5.91 -7.49 -2.85
CA ARG A 337 6.35 -7.34 -4.24
C ARG A 337 5.57 -8.28 -5.14
N VAL A 338 4.89 -7.73 -6.14
CA VAL A 338 4.19 -8.51 -7.16
C VAL A 338 5.22 -8.94 -8.18
N TYR A 339 5.36 -10.25 -8.39
CA TYR A 339 6.37 -10.78 -9.28
C TYR A 339 6.01 -10.52 -10.74
N LEU A 340 6.66 -9.52 -11.33
CA LEU A 340 6.54 -9.11 -12.72
C LEU A 340 7.93 -9.10 -13.36
N SER A 341 8.61 -10.25 -13.34
CA SER A 341 9.95 -10.41 -13.90
C SER A 341 10.11 -11.73 -14.64
N ASP A 342 11.26 -12.02 -15.22
CA ASP A 342 11.43 -13.08 -16.21
C ASP A 342 12.38 -14.21 -15.77
N ALA A 343 12.84 -14.22 -14.51
CA ALA A 343 13.74 -15.27 -14.01
C ALA A 343 12.98 -16.52 -13.53
N PHE A 344 11.89 -16.32 -12.80
CA PHE A 344 11.13 -17.42 -12.19
C PHE A 344 10.16 -18.03 -13.21
N PRO A 345 9.73 -19.29 -13.01
CA PRO A 345 8.69 -19.92 -13.82
C PRO A 345 7.40 -19.10 -13.88
N ASP A 346 6.64 -19.28 -14.97
CA ASP A 346 5.38 -18.57 -15.24
C ASP A 346 4.35 -18.69 -14.09
N GLU A 347 4.44 -19.77 -13.30
CA GLU A 347 3.59 -19.95 -12.13
C GLU A 347 3.74 -18.84 -11.09
N TYR A 348 4.84 -18.07 -11.06
CA TYR A 348 5.01 -16.96 -10.12
C TYR A 348 4.55 -15.61 -10.66
N GLN A 349 4.24 -15.48 -11.96
CA GLN A 349 3.81 -14.20 -12.54
C GLN A 349 2.54 -13.68 -11.86
N GLY A 350 2.59 -12.43 -11.42
CA GLY A 350 1.47 -11.76 -10.75
C GLY A 350 1.21 -12.22 -9.31
N LYS A 351 1.99 -13.16 -8.76
CA LYS A 351 1.91 -13.53 -7.34
C LYS A 351 2.62 -12.49 -6.49
N ILE A 352 2.11 -12.27 -5.29
CA ILE A 352 2.68 -11.31 -4.34
C ILE A 352 3.54 -12.02 -3.31
N PHE A 353 4.79 -11.56 -3.16
CA PHE A 353 5.75 -12.02 -2.17
C PHE A 353 5.72 -11.11 -0.95
N MET A 354 5.72 -11.71 0.24
CA MET A 354 5.72 -11.03 1.53
C MET A 354 6.60 -11.80 2.51
N ALA A 355 7.30 -11.11 3.40
CA ALA A 355 7.95 -11.75 4.53
C ALA A 355 6.98 -11.80 5.73
N ASN A 356 7.17 -12.78 6.62
CA ASN A 356 6.45 -12.91 7.87
C ASN A 356 7.44 -13.07 9.02
N ILE A 357 7.44 -12.10 9.93
CA ILE A 357 8.35 -12.01 11.07
C ILE A 357 8.07 -13.10 12.10
N HIS A 358 6.80 -13.46 12.33
CA HIS A 358 6.45 -14.47 13.33
C HIS A 358 6.53 -15.91 12.80
N GLU A 359 6.45 -16.10 11.48
CA GLU A 359 6.65 -17.42 10.84
C GLU A 359 8.09 -17.65 10.39
N HIS A 360 8.92 -16.60 10.44
CA HIS A 360 10.31 -16.62 9.96
C HIS A 360 10.40 -17.12 8.51
N ALA A 361 9.53 -16.58 7.67
CA ALA A 361 9.29 -17.10 6.33
C ALA A 361 9.10 -16.00 5.28
N VAL A 362 9.33 -16.38 4.02
CA VAL A 362 8.83 -15.68 2.84
C VAL A 362 7.65 -16.47 2.30
N LEU A 363 6.53 -15.77 2.12
CA LEU A 363 5.24 -16.31 1.72
C LEU A 363 4.86 -15.75 0.35
N THR A 364 4.04 -16.52 -0.37
CA THR A 364 3.44 -16.08 -1.64
C THR A 364 1.93 -16.27 -1.62
N ASP A 365 1.23 -15.26 -2.13
CA ASP A 365 -0.21 -15.32 -2.38
C ASP A 365 -0.51 -15.10 -3.88
N GLU A 366 -1.59 -15.73 -4.33
CA GLU A 366 -2.19 -15.49 -5.64
C GLU A 366 -3.27 -14.41 -5.55
N LEU A 367 -3.20 -13.43 -6.46
CA LEU A 367 -4.17 -12.35 -6.59
C LEU A 367 -5.23 -12.74 -7.63
N VAL A 368 -6.33 -13.35 -7.18
CA VAL A 368 -7.40 -13.82 -8.08
C VAL A 368 -8.43 -12.71 -8.29
N PRO A 369 -8.66 -12.22 -9.53
CA PRO A 369 -9.68 -11.20 -9.78
C PRO A 369 -11.08 -11.66 -9.35
N SER A 370 -11.83 -10.77 -8.70
CA SER A 370 -13.20 -11.01 -8.24
C SER A 370 -13.96 -9.69 -8.15
N GLY A 371 -15.02 -9.57 -8.97
CA GLY A 371 -15.80 -8.32 -9.07
C GLY A 371 -14.90 -7.16 -9.49
N SER A 372 -14.92 -6.08 -8.70
CA SER A 372 -14.10 -4.89 -8.90
C SER A 372 -12.67 -5.03 -8.36
N GLY A 373 -12.35 -6.11 -7.64
CA GLY A 373 -11.10 -6.27 -6.91
C GLY A 373 -10.57 -7.70 -6.99
N PHE A 374 -10.13 -8.23 -5.85
CA PHE A 374 -9.37 -9.48 -5.78
C PHE A 374 -9.76 -10.30 -4.54
N VAL A 375 -9.48 -11.61 -4.63
CA VAL A 375 -9.33 -12.51 -3.49
C VAL A 375 -7.88 -12.97 -3.47
N GLY A 376 -7.19 -12.73 -2.35
CA GLY A 376 -5.84 -13.20 -2.08
C GLY A 376 -5.87 -14.62 -1.53
N LYS A 377 -5.38 -15.59 -2.32
CA LYS A 377 -5.31 -17.01 -1.94
C LYS A 377 -3.90 -17.39 -1.57
N HIS A 378 -3.75 -18.19 -0.52
CA HIS A 378 -2.46 -18.74 -0.16
C HIS A 378 -1.90 -19.56 -1.33
N HIS A 379 -0.64 -19.34 -1.68
CA HIS A 379 0.06 -20.14 -2.68
C HIS A 379 1.10 -21.06 -2.02
N LYS A 380 2.21 -20.51 -1.53
CA LYS A 380 3.33 -21.28 -0.96
C LYS A 380 4.01 -20.55 0.18
N ASP A 381 4.47 -21.33 1.16
CA ASP A 381 5.53 -20.95 2.11
C ASP A 381 6.89 -20.98 1.39
N PHE A 382 7.13 -20.01 0.52
CA PHE A 382 8.22 -20.01 -0.46
C PHE A 382 9.61 -20.28 0.14
N MET A 383 9.89 -19.70 1.32
CA MET A 383 11.10 -19.98 2.10
C MET A 383 10.76 -19.99 3.59
N LYS A 384 11.28 -20.97 4.34
CA LYS A 384 11.33 -20.98 5.81
C LYS A 384 12.77 -20.83 6.26
N ALA A 385 13.07 -19.80 7.05
CA ALA A 385 14.42 -19.59 7.57
C ALA A 385 14.80 -20.63 8.65
N ASN A 386 13.80 -21.28 9.25
CA ASN A 386 13.95 -22.27 10.32
C ASN A 386 14.75 -21.74 11.53
N ASN A 387 14.75 -20.42 11.74
CA ASN A 387 15.45 -19.76 12.82
C ASN A 387 14.65 -18.54 13.26
N ALA A 388 14.37 -18.43 14.57
CA ALA A 388 13.53 -17.37 15.09
C ALA A 388 14.21 -16.00 15.20
N GLN A 389 15.51 -15.91 14.93
CA GLN A 389 16.21 -14.61 14.84
C GLN A 389 16.23 -14.06 13.42
N TRP A 390 15.67 -14.78 12.44
CA TRP A 390 15.41 -14.24 11.11
C TRP A 390 14.17 -13.34 11.16
N ILE A 391 14.36 -12.06 10.87
CA ILE A 391 13.33 -11.02 10.93
C ILE A 391 13.20 -10.43 9.54
N GLY A 392 12.40 -11.10 8.70
CA GLY A 392 12.13 -10.68 7.34
C GLY A 392 11.07 -9.57 7.26
N PHE A 393 11.34 -8.52 6.50
CA PHE A 393 10.30 -7.51 6.23
C PHE A 393 10.45 -6.81 4.87
N SER A 394 11.48 -6.01 4.56
CA SER A 394 11.57 -5.33 3.25
C SER A 394 11.90 -6.30 2.12
N MET A 395 11.37 -6.07 0.91
CA MET A 395 11.63 -6.91 -0.26
C MET A 395 11.72 -6.10 -1.56
N GLU A 396 12.54 -6.55 -2.51
CA GLU A 396 12.64 -5.99 -3.87
C GLU A 396 12.86 -7.05 -4.94
N ILE A 397 12.55 -6.72 -6.20
CA ILE A 397 12.89 -7.54 -7.37
C ILE A 397 13.98 -6.83 -8.16
N GLY A 398 15.11 -7.50 -8.37
CA GLY A 398 16.29 -6.93 -9.01
C GLY A 398 16.30 -7.04 -10.54
N PRO A 399 17.30 -6.44 -11.22
CA PRO A 399 17.46 -6.49 -12.68
C PRO A 399 17.66 -7.91 -13.23
N GLY A 400 18.21 -8.82 -12.42
CA GLY A 400 18.31 -10.25 -12.74
C GLY A 400 16.97 -10.99 -12.72
N GLY A 401 15.94 -10.40 -12.11
CA GLY A 401 14.63 -11.01 -11.91
C GLY A 401 14.49 -11.85 -10.64
N ASP A 402 15.51 -11.84 -9.79
CA ASP A 402 15.48 -12.50 -8.48
C ASP A 402 14.74 -11.66 -7.43
N VAL A 403 14.28 -12.33 -6.37
CA VAL A 403 13.62 -11.71 -5.22
C VAL A 403 14.63 -11.54 -4.10
N TYR A 404 14.70 -10.34 -3.52
CA TYR A 404 15.60 -10.00 -2.43
C TYR A 404 14.76 -9.71 -1.19
N VAL A 405 15.16 -10.24 -0.05
CA VAL A 405 14.48 -10.05 1.24
C VAL A 405 15.49 -9.64 2.29
N LEU A 406 15.16 -8.60 3.03
CA LEU A 406 15.95 -8.10 4.15
C LEU A 406 15.69 -8.96 5.38
N ASP A 407 16.76 -9.36 6.08
CA ASP A 407 16.73 -9.93 7.44
C ASP A 407 17.40 -8.94 8.41
N TRP A 408 16.63 -8.35 9.32
CA TRP A 408 17.18 -7.45 10.35
C TRP A 408 18.17 -8.17 11.27
N HIS A 409 17.95 -9.48 11.44
CA HIS A 409 18.69 -10.40 12.28
C HIS A 409 18.84 -9.96 13.74
N ASP A 410 17.85 -10.23 14.60
CA ASP A 410 17.93 -9.94 16.04
C ASP A 410 17.13 -10.98 16.83
N ALA A 411 17.40 -11.08 18.13
CA ALA A 411 16.72 -11.97 19.05
C ALA A 411 15.44 -11.37 19.66
N ASP A 412 15.27 -10.05 19.62
CA ASP A 412 14.05 -9.39 20.12
C ASP A 412 13.03 -9.10 19.00
N ILE A 413 12.22 -10.10 18.69
CA ILE A 413 11.13 -9.98 17.70
C ILE A 413 10.15 -8.87 18.12
N CYS A 414 9.83 -8.00 17.14
CA CYS A 414 9.03 -6.79 17.33
C CYS A 414 9.68 -5.73 18.24
N GLY A 415 11.01 -5.75 18.39
CA GLY A 415 11.87 -4.58 18.55
C GLY A 415 11.67 -3.71 19.78
N LYS A 416 11.52 -4.30 20.97
CA LYS A 416 11.63 -3.56 22.25
C LYS A 416 13.05 -3.15 22.53
N ASP A 417 13.97 -4.09 22.41
CA ASP A 417 15.40 -3.93 22.56
C ASP A 417 16.09 -4.17 21.22
N VAL A 418 17.29 -3.63 21.04
CA VAL A 418 18.21 -4.03 19.96
C VAL A 418 19.31 -4.82 20.63
N LEU A 419 19.34 -6.14 20.42
CA LEU A 419 20.29 -7.02 21.10
C LEU A 419 21.54 -7.27 20.25
N GLN A 420 21.45 -7.10 18.92
CA GLN A 420 22.53 -7.38 17.97
C GLN A 420 22.74 -6.25 16.96
N LYS A 421 23.18 -5.08 17.43
CA LYS A 421 23.33 -3.84 16.63
C LYS A 421 24.30 -3.96 15.43
N ASP A 422 25.19 -4.96 15.43
CA ASP A 422 26.21 -5.17 14.40
C ASP A 422 25.86 -6.26 13.38
N THR A 423 24.58 -6.60 13.27
CA THR A 423 24.10 -7.70 12.42
C THR A 423 23.00 -7.23 11.48
N GLY A 424 22.87 -7.87 10.33
CA GLY A 424 21.85 -7.54 9.34
C GLY A 424 22.21 -8.06 7.96
N ARG A 425 21.22 -8.54 7.21
CA ARG A 425 21.46 -9.29 5.96
C ARG A 425 20.43 -8.98 4.91
N ILE A 426 20.80 -9.28 3.66
CA ILE A 426 19.90 -9.33 2.52
C ILE A 426 20.08 -10.69 1.88
N PHE A 427 19.01 -11.48 1.86
CA PHE A 427 18.97 -12.77 1.18
C PHE A 427 18.46 -12.59 -0.25
N ARG A 428 19.10 -13.28 -1.19
CA ARG A 428 18.63 -13.40 -2.58
C ARG A 428 18.01 -14.77 -2.77
N LEU A 429 16.81 -14.78 -3.31
CA LEU A 429 16.04 -15.95 -3.69
C LEU A 429 16.02 -16.02 -5.22
N SER A 430 16.60 -17.07 -5.78
CA SER A 430 16.80 -17.23 -7.22
C SER A 430 16.39 -18.64 -7.66
N PRO A 431 15.92 -18.82 -8.91
CA PRO A 431 15.75 -20.16 -9.45
C PRO A 431 17.14 -20.77 -9.68
N LYS A 432 17.26 -22.09 -9.51
CA LYS A 432 18.51 -22.81 -9.84
C LYS A 432 18.85 -22.68 -11.33
N GLU A 433 17.83 -22.56 -12.17
CA GLU A 433 17.94 -22.28 -13.60
C GLU A 433 17.09 -21.05 -13.92
N SER A 434 17.74 -19.92 -14.21
CA SER A 434 17.05 -18.69 -14.53
C SER A 434 16.47 -18.71 -15.95
N LEU A 435 15.19 -18.34 -16.09
CA LEU A 435 14.54 -18.14 -17.38
C LEU A 435 14.84 -16.75 -17.99
N ALA A 436 15.50 -15.89 -17.23
CA ALA A 436 15.82 -14.54 -17.65
C ALA A 436 16.84 -14.57 -18.80
N LYS A 437 16.54 -13.87 -19.88
CA LYS A 437 17.46 -13.76 -21.03
C LYS A 437 18.50 -12.69 -20.75
N ASP A 438 19.78 -13.00 -20.98
CA ASP A 438 20.85 -12.02 -20.99
C ASP A 438 20.94 -11.34 -22.36
N TRP A 439 20.23 -10.22 -22.50
CA TRP A 439 20.21 -9.42 -23.70
C TRP A 439 21.09 -8.17 -23.53
N ALA A 440 21.64 -7.67 -24.63
CA ALA A 440 22.52 -6.49 -24.61
C ALA A 440 21.80 -5.26 -24.03
N GLY A 441 22.24 -4.83 -22.85
CA GLY A 441 21.65 -3.70 -22.11
C GLY A 441 20.91 -4.09 -20.84
N ARG A 442 20.73 -5.38 -20.52
CA ARG A 442 20.02 -5.85 -19.32
C ARG A 442 20.53 -5.21 -18.03
N TYR A 443 21.84 -5.08 -17.93
CA TYR A 443 22.55 -4.51 -16.79
C TYR A 443 23.24 -3.19 -17.13
N ALA A 444 22.77 -2.49 -18.18
CA ALA A 444 23.27 -1.16 -18.49
C ALA A 444 22.75 -0.13 -17.49
N ASP A 445 23.49 0.97 -17.35
CA ASP A 445 23.02 2.17 -16.69
C ASP A 445 21.84 2.76 -17.47
N VAL A 446 20.63 2.56 -16.95
CA VAL A 446 19.37 2.98 -17.58
C VAL A 446 19.36 4.51 -17.76
N ALA A 447 19.97 5.27 -16.85
CA ALA A 447 20.00 6.73 -16.93
C ALA A 447 20.83 7.24 -18.13
N LYS A 448 21.76 6.43 -18.66
CA LYS A 448 22.60 6.77 -19.82
C LYS A 448 22.00 6.33 -21.17
N LEU A 449 20.96 5.51 -21.18
CA LEU A 449 20.31 5.07 -22.43
C LEU A 449 19.58 6.22 -23.12
N ASN A 450 19.59 6.27 -24.45
CA ASN A 450 18.78 7.26 -25.16
C ASN A 450 17.27 6.98 -25.02
N ASP A 451 16.43 7.98 -25.29
CA ASP A 451 14.96 7.85 -25.13
C ASP A 451 14.36 6.72 -25.98
N THR A 452 14.93 6.42 -27.15
CA THR A 452 14.44 5.30 -27.99
C THR A 452 14.55 3.97 -27.26
N LYS A 453 15.68 3.75 -26.56
CA LYS A 453 15.87 2.56 -25.71
C LYS A 453 15.00 2.57 -24.47
N LEU A 454 14.79 3.73 -23.85
CA LEU A 454 13.86 3.84 -22.70
C LEU A 454 12.41 3.52 -23.07
N VAL A 455 11.98 3.89 -24.29
CA VAL A 455 10.68 3.50 -24.84
C VAL A 455 10.63 1.99 -25.11
N GLU A 456 11.68 1.40 -25.68
CA GLU A 456 11.80 -0.05 -25.88
C GLU A 456 11.69 -0.82 -24.55
N TYR A 457 12.31 -0.33 -23.47
CA TYR A 457 12.29 -0.95 -22.15
C TYR A 457 10.89 -1.00 -21.53
N GLN A 458 9.93 -0.18 -21.97
CA GLN A 458 8.53 -0.32 -21.55
C GLN A 458 7.92 -1.67 -21.98
N THR A 459 8.51 -2.37 -22.96
CA THR A 459 8.11 -3.71 -23.40
C THR A 459 8.95 -4.85 -22.80
N SER A 460 9.86 -4.54 -21.88
CA SER A 460 10.66 -5.57 -21.19
C SER A 460 9.76 -6.54 -20.43
N ALA A 461 10.11 -7.83 -20.47
CA ALA A 461 9.46 -8.86 -19.67
C ALA A 461 9.66 -8.59 -18.16
N SER A 462 10.80 -8.01 -17.79
CA SER A 462 11.02 -7.53 -16.43
C SER A 462 10.48 -6.11 -16.23
N ALA A 463 9.57 -5.95 -15.27
CA ALA A 463 9.03 -4.66 -14.88
C ALA A 463 10.10 -3.74 -14.27
N TRP A 464 11.20 -4.28 -13.73
CA TRP A 464 12.32 -3.46 -13.23
C TRP A 464 12.80 -2.48 -14.30
N HIS A 465 13.10 -2.96 -15.52
CA HIS A 465 13.56 -2.13 -16.63
C HIS A 465 12.52 -1.09 -17.05
N ALA A 466 11.24 -1.51 -17.16
CA ALA A 466 10.16 -0.60 -17.55
C ALA A 466 9.93 0.51 -16.51
N ARG A 467 9.99 0.17 -15.22
CA ARG A 467 9.84 1.11 -14.10
C ARG A 467 11.00 2.10 -14.05
N ARG A 468 12.25 1.64 -14.07
CA ARG A 468 13.43 2.53 -14.11
C ARG A 468 13.42 3.44 -15.33
N ALA A 469 13.16 2.89 -16.51
CA ALA A 469 13.09 3.67 -17.74
C ALA A 469 12.02 4.78 -17.68
N ARG A 470 10.90 4.54 -17.00
CA ARG A 470 9.85 5.54 -16.82
C ARG A 470 10.28 6.68 -15.89
N VAL A 471 10.93 6.37 -14.77
CA VAL A 471 11.47 7.39 -13.85
C VAL A 471 12.53 8.24 -14.56
N VAL A 472 13.41 7.63 -15.37
CA VAL A 472 14.40 8.37 -16.18
C VAL A 472 13.71 9.28 -17.22
N LEU A 473 12.70 8.77 -17.94
CA LEU A 473 11.91 9.57 -18.89
C LEU A 473 11.21 10.75 -18.21
N GLN A 474 10.62 10.54 -17.03
CA GLN A 474 10.01 11.59 -16.22
C GLN A 474 11.05 12.66 -15.84
N GLY A 475 12.22 12.26 -15.34
CA GLY A 475 13.32 13.17 -15.02
C GLY A 475 13.79 14.00 -16.22
N ARG A 476 13.87 13.39 -17.41
CA ARG A 476 14.20 14.09 -18.66
C ARG A 476 13.13 15.07 -19.09
N ALA A 477 11.86 14.71 -18.95
CA ALA A 477 10.75 15.59 -19.27
C ALA A 477 10.73 16.83 -18.36
N ILE A 478 10.91 16.66 -17.04
CA ILE A 478 11.01 17.75 -16.07
C ILE A 478 12.13 18.73 -16.43
N LYS A 479 13.28 18.20 -16.86
CA LYS A 479 14.45 19.01 -17.24
C LYS A 479 14.37 19.60 -18.66
N GLY A 480 13.29 19.37 -19.40
CA GLY A 480 13.17 19.78 -20.81
C GLY A 480 14.18 19.10 -21.74
N LYS A 481 14.69 17.92 -21.36
CA LYS A 481 15.74 17.16 -22.07
C LYS A 481 15.21 15.93 -22.82
N LEU A 482 13.89 15.81 -22.98
CA LEU A 482 13.28 14.71 -23.73
C LEU A 482 13.65 14.84 -25.23
N ALA A 483 14.05 13.75 -25.86
CA ALA A 483 14.43 13.74 -27.26
C ALA A 483 13.21 14.03 -28.18
N LYS A 484 13.47 14.69 -29.32
CA LYS A 484 12.45 14.90 -30.34
C LYS A 484 11.96 13.53 -30.85
N GLY A 485 10.65 13.28 -30.75
CA GLY A 485 10.02 12.05 -31.22
C GLY A 485 9.71 11.02 -30.12
N THR A 486 10.14 11.22 -28.87
CA THR A 486 9.86 10.30 -27.76
C THR A 486 8.35 10.09 -27.55
N HIS A 487 7.56 11.16 -27.50
CA HIS A 487 6.10 11.06 -27.41
C HIS A 487 5.49 10.33 -28.61
N ARG A 488 6.00 10.55 -29.84
CA ARG A 488 5.52 9.85 -31.03
C ARG A 488 5.78 8.35 -30.95
N ALA A 489 6.94 7.94 -30.41
CA ALA A 489 7.28 6.54 -30.22
C ALA A 489 6.39 5.87 -29.16
N LEU A 490 6.16 6.54 -28.03
CA LEU A 490 5.24 6.08 -26.99
C LEU A 490 3.80 6.01 -27.48
N GLU A 491 3.33 6.99 -28.25
CA GLU A 491 1.99 6.99 -28.84
C GLU A 491 1.82 5.85 -29.86
N LYS A 492 2.83 5.62 -30.71
CA LYS A 492 2.87 4.46 -31.60
C LYS A 492 2.77 3.15 -30.81
N MET A 493 3.48 3.03 -29.69
CA MET A 493 3.41 1.86 -28.82
C MET A 493 2.01 1.69 -28.21
N PHE A 494 1.43 2.74 -27.63
CA PHE A 494 0.08 2.73 -27.06
C PHE A 494 -0.99 2.29 -28.07
N LEU A 495 -0.91 2.79 -29.32
CA LEU A 495 -1.90 2.51 -30.36
C LEU A 495 -1.72 1.15 -31.05
N LYS A 496 -0.47 0.69 -31.22
CA LYS A 496 -0.17 -0.49 -32.08
C LYS A 496 0.23 -1.76 -31.32
N ASN A 497 0.58 -1.67 -30.04
CA ASN A 497 0.98 -2.87 -29.30
C ASN A 497 -0.24 -3.78 -29.04
N LYS A 498 -0.06 -5.10 -29.21
CA LYS A 498 -1.13 -6.08 -28.99
C LYS A 498 -1.33 -6.41 -27.51
N ASN A 499 -0.29 -6.27 -26.69
CA ASN A 499 -0.35 -6.53 -25.25
C ASN A 499 -0.88 -5.28 -24.52
N ALA A 500 -2.01 -5.44 -23.82
CA ALA A 500 -2.63 -4.37 -23.05
C ALA A 500 -1.72 -3.77 -21.96
N ASP A 501 -0.88 -4.58 -21.31
CA ASP A 501 0.03 -4.13 -20.26
C ASP A 501 1.11 -3.21 -20.84
N HIS A 502 1.60 -3.55 -22.03
CA HIS A 502 2.52 -2.69 -22.76
C HIS A 502 1.84 -1.38 -23.19
N ARG A 503 0.55 -1.41 -23.56
CA ARG A 503 -0.22 -0.19 -23.84
C ARG A 503 -0.36 0.67 -22.59
N LEU A 504 -0.67 0.07 -21.43
CA LEU A 504 -0.73 0.78 -20.14
C LEU A 504 0.62 1.40 -19.78
N ARG A 505 1.72 0.67 -19.93
CA ARG A 505 3.08 1.22 -19.73
C ARG A 505 3.37 2.41 -20.62
N ALA A 506 2.93 2.39 -21.88
CA ALA A 506 3.03 3.53 -22.78
C ALA A 506 2.12 4.70 -22.37
N LEU A 507 0.88 4.44 -21.95
CA LEU A 507 -0.05 5.46 -21.43
C LEU A 507 0.57 6.19 -20.22
N TRP A 508 1.09 5.44 -19.26
CA TRP A 508 1.76 5.98 -18.09
C TRP A 508 3.03 6.75 -18.44
N ALA A 509 3.86 6.22 -19.34
CA ALA A 509 5.05 6.94 -19.81
C ALA A 509 4.69 8.24 -20.55
N LEU A 510 3.60 8.26 -21.32
CA LEU A 510 3.07 9.49 -21.92
C LEU A 510 2.61 10.48 -20.85
N HIS A 511 1.90 10.01 -19.81
CA HIS A 511 1.45 10.86 -18.70
C HIS A 511 2.62 11.57 -18.01
N VAL A 512 3.58 10.80 -17.49
CA VAL A 512 4.71 11.35 -16.70
C VAL A 512 5.66 12.21 -17.52
N THR A 513 5.59 12.14 -18.85
CA THR A 513 6.40 12.97 -19.77
C THR A 513 5.63 14.13 -20.39
N GLY A 514 4.37 14.37 -19.98
CA GLY A 514 3.53 15.45 -20.53
C GLY A 514 3.07 15.23 -21.97
N GLY A 515 3.08 13.98 -22.46
CA GLY A 515 2.67 13.60 -23.82
C GLY A 515 1.17 13.32 -24.00
N LEU A 516 0.38 13.37 -22.92
CA LEU A 516 -1.08 13.23 -22.95
C LEU A 516 -1.76 14.60 -22.85
N SER A 517 -2.68 14.86 -23.77
CA SER A 517 -3.65 15.95 -23.64
C SER A 517 -4.98 15.40 -23.15
N GLU A 518 -5.80 16.28 -22.59
CA GLU A 518 -7.17 15.95 -22.19
C GLU A 518 -7.96 15.32 -23.35
N SER A 519 -7.89 15.89 -24.56
CA SER A 519 -8.57 15.35 -25.74
C SER A 519 -8.14 13.90 -26.07
N LYS A 520 -6.88 13.53 -25.80
CA LYS A 520 -6.42 12.13 -25.96
C LYS A 520 -7.04 11.24 -24.88
N LEU A 521 -6.99 11.65 -23.62
CA LEU A 521 -7.60 10.91 -22.50
C LEU A 521 -9.10 10.70 -22.69
N LEU A 522 -9.84 11.71 -23.15
CA LEU A 522 -11.27 11.62 -23.46
C LEU A 522 -11.59 10.57 -24.53
N LYS A 523 -10.70 10.39 -25.51
CA LYS A 523 -10.80 9.30 -26.51
C LYS A 523 -10.47 7.94 -25.90
N HIS A 524 -9.52 7.89 -24.97
CA HIS A 524 -9.13 6.66 -24.30
C HIS A 524 -10.20 6.12 -23.34
N LEU A 525 -11.16 6.97 -22.93
CA LEU A 525 -12.38 6.52 -22.25
C LEU A 525 -13.26 5.59 -23.11
N ASP A 526 -13.04 5.53 -24.43
CA ASP A 526 -13.74 4.62 -25.34
C ASP A 526 -12.89 3.38 -25.71
N ASP A 527 -11.76 3.16 -25.03
CA ASP A 527 -10.88 2.01 -25.34
C ASP A 527 -11.56 0.67 -25.02
N LYS A 528 -11.23 -0.37 -25.79
CA LYS A 528 -11.73 -1.74 -25.53
C LYS A 528 -11.24 -2.30 -24.20
N ASP A 529 -10.05 -1.91 -23.73
CA ASP A 529 -9.49 -2.41 -22.48
C ASP A 529 -10.01 -1.59 -21.28
N ALA A 530 -10.64 -2.29 -20.33
CA ALA A 530 -11.20 -1.67 -19.14
C ALA A 530 -10.16 -0.92 -18.29
N HIS A 531 -8.91 -1.39 -18.23
CA HIS A 531 -7.87 -0.73 -17.43
C HIS A 531 -7.37 0.55 -18.10
N ILE A 532 -7.38 0.63 -19.44
CA ILE A 532 -7.08 1.89 -20.15
C ILE A 532 -8.17 2.92 -19.86
N ARG A 533 -9.44 2.52 -19.88
CA ARG A 533 -10.57 3.40 -19.51
C ARG A 533 -10.44 3.85 -18.04
N ALA A 534 -10.20 2.91 -17.13
CA ALA A 534 -10.02 3.16 -15.70
C ALA A 534 -8.87 4.15 -15.42
N TRP A 535 -7.68 3.91 -15.98
CA TRP A 535 -6.57 4.83 -15.84
C TRP A 535 -6.87 6.20 -16.46
N SER A 536 -7.57 6.26 -17.59
CA SER A 536 -7.95 7.54 -18.19
C SER A 536 -8.87 8.35 -17.26
N ILE A 537 -9.78 7.71 -16.54
CA ILE A 537 -10.59 8.36 -15.48
C ILE A 537 -9.67 8.91 -14.37
N GLN A 538 -8.75 8.08 -13.85
CA GLN A 538 -7.85 8.51 -12.77
C GLN A 538 -6.97 9.69 -13.19
N LEU A 539 -6.42 9.67 -14.40
CA LEU A 539 -5.55 10.73 -14.91
C LEU A 539 -6.32 12.04 -15.18
N LEU A 540 -7.55 11.96 -15.71
CA LEU A 540 -8.43 13.13 -15.86
C LEU A 540 -8.82 13.77 -14.52
N CYS A 541 -8.91 12.96 -13.46
CA CYS A 541 -9.22 13.43 -12.10
C CYS A 541 -7.98 13.76 -11.27
N GLU A 542 -6.76 13.63 -11.79
CA GLU A 542 -5.53 13.78 -11.00
C GLU A 542 -5.50 15.16 -10.32
N ASP A 543 -5.91 16.23 -11.00
CA ASP A 543 -5.87 17.59 -10.46
C ASP A 543 -7.19 18.08 -9.82
N ASN A 544 -8.12 17.16 -9.51
CA ASN A 544 -9.42 17.45 -8.90
C ASN A 544 -10.31 18.42 -9.70
N ASN A 545 -10.05 18.59 -11.00
CA ASN A 545 -10.77 19.52 -11.86
C ASN A 545 -10.98 18.95 -13.28
N PRO A 546 -11.63 17.77 -13.44
CA PRO A 546 -11.94 17.25 -14.76
C PRO A 546 -12.92 18.19 -15.50
N SER A 547 -12.80 18.32 -16.82
CA SER A 547 -13.72 19.18 -17.58
C SER A 547 -15.16 18.69 -17.59
N SER A 548 -16.08 19.58 -17.95
CA SER A 548 -17.49 19.21 -18.18
C SER A 548 -17.66 18.12 -19.24
N GLU A 549 -16.73 17.99 -20.21
CA GLU A 549 -16.77 16.91 -21.19
C GLU A 549 -16.41 15.57 -20.55
N ALA A 550 -15.35 15.54 -19.74
CA ALA A 550 -14.99 14.36 -18.95
C ALA A 550 -16.13 13.93 -18.03
N LEU A 551 -16.75 14.89 -17.31
CA LEU A 551 -17.88 14.63 -16.42
C LEU A 551 -19.09 14.04 -17.15
N ARG A 552 -19.43 14.55 -18.36
CA ARG A 552 -20.50 13.96 -19.19
C ARG A 552 -20.17 12.52 -19.59
N LYS A 553 -18.93 12.24 -19.99
CA LYS A 553 -18.48 10.87 -20.30
C LYS A 553 -18.53 9.97 -19.08
N PHE A 554 -18.06 10.43 -17.91
CA PHE A 554 -18.13 9.68 -16.65
C PHE A 554 -19.55 9.32 -16.28
N ALA A 555 -20.50 10.26 -16.39
CA ALA A 555 -21.91 9.98 -16.13
C ALA A 555 -22.51 8.97 -17.13
N SER A 556 -22.07 8.98 -18.39
CA SER A 556 -22.49 7.99 -19.39
C SER A 556 -21.89 6.61 -19.09
N MET A 557 -20.60 6.54 -18.79
CA MET A 557 -19.90 5.30 -18.44
C MET A 557 -20.44 4.69 -17.15
N ALA A 558 -20.78 5.52 -16.16
CA ALA A 558 -21.38 5.07 -14.90
C ALA A 558 -22.70 4.31 -15.09
N LYS A 559 -23.41 4.53 -16.21
CA LYS A 559 -24.66 3.87 -16.55
C LYS A 559 -24.48 2.66 -17.47
N LEU A 560 -23.43 2.66 -18.29
CA LEU A 560 -23.32 1.79 -19.47
C LEU A 560 -22.10 0.87 -19.45
N ASP A 561 -21.04 1.19 -18.69
CA ASP A 561 -19.82 0.39 -18.70
C ASP A 561 -20.04 -0.90 -17.91
N SER A 562 -19.85 -2.03 -18.61
CA SER A 562 -20.05 -3.35 -18.04
C SER A 562 -18.95 -3.77 -17.08
N SER A 563 -17.80 -3.08 -17.06
CA SER A 563 -16.66 -3.48 -16.24
C SER A 563 -16.79 -2.95 -14.80
N PRO A 564 -16.80 -3.82 -13.78
CA PRO A 564 -16.80 -3.39 -12.38
C PRO A 564 -15.51 -2.63 -12.02
N VAL A 565 -14.40 -2.87 -12.74
CA VAL A 565 -13.15 -2.10 -12.57
C VAL A 565 -13.33 -0.66 -13.04
N VAL A 566 -14.03 -0.41 -14.15
CA VAL A 566 -14.28 0.97 -14.60
C VAL A 566 -15.22 1.68 -13.63
N ARG A 567 -16.28 1.00 -13.18
CA ARG A 567 -17.20 1.53 -12.16
C ARG A 567 -16.50 1.85 -10.85
N LEU A 568 -15.47 1.08 -10.48
CA LEU A 568 -14.64 1.34 -9.29
C LEU A 568 -13.90 2.66 -9.40
N TYR A 569 -13.31 2.92 -10.56
CA TYR A 569 -12.57 4.16 -10.82
C TYR A 569 -13.50 5.36 -10.92
N LEU A 570 -14.72 5.19 -11.43
CA LEU A 570 -15.77 6.22 -11.39
C LEU A 570 -16.22 6.52 -9.95
N ALA A 571 -16.39 5.48 -9.12
CA ALA A 571 -16.75 5.65 -7.71
C ALA A 571 -15.64 6.39 -6.93
N SER A 572 -14.38 6.07 -7.20
CA SER A 572 -13.23 6.80 -6.68
C SER A 572 -13.19 8.25 -7.18
N ALA A 573 -13.43 8.47 -8.48
CA ALA A 573 -13.43 9.79 -9.11
C ALA A 573 -14.48 10.75 -8.53
N MET A 574 -15.62 10.24 -8.03
CA MET A 574 -16.60 11.08 -7.32
C MET A 574 -15.95 11.88 -6.19
N GLN A 575 -15.00 11.30 -5.46
CA GLN A 575 -14.31 11.98 -4.35
C GLN A 575 -13.35 13.09 -4.81
N ARG A 576 -13.07 13.18 -6.11
CA ARG A 576 -12.16 14.15 -6.75
C ARG A 576 -12.89 15.19 -7.60
N VAL A 577 -14.21 15.28 -7.51
CA VAL A 577 -15.02 16.28 -8.21
C VAL A 577 -15.95 17.03 -7.25
N SER A 578 -16.48 18.17 -7.71
CA SER A 578 -17.40 19.00 -6.93
C SER A 578 -18.66 18.22 -6.53
N LEU A 579 -19.28 18.56 -5.40
CA LEU A 579 -20.49 17.85 -4.93
C LEU A 579 -21.63 17.88 -5.96
N GLY A 580 -21.76 18.97 -6.72
CA GLY A 580 -22.78 19.11 -7.77
C GLY A 580 -22.57 18.16 -8.94
N ASP A 581 -21.31 17.90 -9.32
CA ASP A 581 -20.97 17.06 -10.47
C ASP A 581 -21.07 15.56 -10.16
N ARG A 582 -21.10 15.17 -8.88
CA ARG A 582 -21.19 13.75 -8.46
C ARG A 582 -22.52 13.10 -8.79
N TRP A 583 -23.63 13.86 -8.78
CA TRP A 583 -24.98 13.31 -8.84
C TRP A 583 -25.23 12.43 -10.07
N ALA A 584 -24.77 12.85 -11.25
CA ALA A 584 -24.99 12.10 -12.48
C ALA A 584 -24.18 10.80 -12.53
N ILE A 585 -22.98 10.79 -11.93
CA ILE A 585 -22.13 9.61 -11.79
C ILE A 585 -22.77 8.66 -10.76
N ALA A 586 -23.14 9.17 -9.58
CA ALA A 586 -23.77 8.40 -8.51
C ALA A 586 -25.06 7.71 -9.00
N ALA A 587 -25.93 8.43 -9.71
CA ALA A 587 -27.18 7.89 -10.26
C ALA A 587 -26.95 6.73 -11.25
N GLY A 588 -25.86 6.74 -12.01
CA GLY A 588 -25.49 5.61 -12.87
C GLY A 588 -25.00 4.42 -12.04
N LEU A 589 -24.06 4.67 -11.12
CA LEU A 589 -23.42 3.60 -10.35
C LEU A 589 -24.40 2.85 -9.44
N VAL A 590 -25.36 3.54 -8.81
CA VAL A 590 -26.34 2.87 -7.92
C VAL A 590 -27.38 2.04 -8.67
N ALA A 591 -27.43 2.11 -10.01
CA ALA A 591 -28.39 1.37 -10.83
C ALA A 591 -27.93 -0.05 -11.18
N HIS A 592 -26.69 -0.43 -10.85
CA HIS A 592 -26.10 -1.75 -11.11
C HIS A 592 -26.39 -2.72 -9.96
N ASP A 593 -27.46 -3.51 -10.04
CA ASP A 593 -27.80 -4.51 -9.01
C ASP A 593 -26.73 -5.61 -8.86
N GLU A 594 -25.96 -5.89 -9.93
CA GLU A 594 -24.86 -6.84 -9.88
C GLU A 594 -23.73 -6.43 -8.91
N ASP A 595 -23.64 -5.13 -8.57
CA ASP A 595 -22.62 -4.61 -7.66
C ASP A 595 -23.02 -4.70 -6.18
N ALA A 596 -24.26 -5.11 -5.87
CA ALA A 596 -24.76 -5.16 -4.49
C ALA A 596 -23.90 -6.05 -3.57
N GLY A 597 -23.35 -7.14 -4.11
CA GLY A 597 -22.46 -8.07 -3.41
C GLY A 597 -20.97 -7.79 -3.59
N ASP A 598 -20.58 -6.78 -4.38
CA ASP A 598 -19.18 -6.50 -4.64
C ASP A 598 -18.44 -6.05 -3.36
N HIS A 599 -17.18 -6.46 -3.25
CA HIS A 599 -16.36 -6.22 -2.06
C HIS A 599 -16.12 -4.72 -1.80
N ASN A 600 -15.99 -3.92 -2.87
CA ASN A 600 -15.55 -2.53 -2.81
C ASN A 600 -16.65 -1.54 -3.21
N LEU A 601 -17.37 -1.81 -4.31
CA LEU A 601 -18.22 -0.84 -5.00
C LEU A 601 -19.29 -0.20 -4.11
N PRO A 602 -20.13 -0.95 -3.35
CA PRO A 602 -21.12 -0.33 -2.48
C PRO A 602 -20.52 0.65 -1.47
N LYS A 603 -19.30 0.37 -0.97
CA LYS A 603 -18.63 1.19 0.05
C LYS A 603 -17.99 2.43 -0.58
N LEU A 604 -17.31 2.28 -1.72
CA LEU A 604 -16.70 3.40 -2.44
C LEU A 604 -17.74 4.35 -3.03
N ILE A 605 -18.86 3.81 -3.54
CA ILE A 605 -20.00 4.60 -3.98
C ILE A 605 -20.56 5.39 -2.78
N TRP A 606 -20.74 4.74 -1.64
CA TRP A 606 -21.14 5.42 -0.40
C TRP A 606 -20.18 6.56 -0.02
N TYR A 607 -18.87 6.35 -0.04
CA TYR A 607 -17.90 7.40 0.31
C TYR A 607 -17.98 8.62 -0.62
N GLY A 608 -18.33 8.42 -1.90
CA GLY A 608 -18.61 9.52 -2.83
C GLY A 608 -19.91 10.27 -2.52
N ILE A 609 -20.97 9.53 -2.12
CA ILE A 609 -22.33 10.04 -1.88
C ILE A 609 -22.48 10.70 -0.50
N GLU A 610 -21.81 10.21 0.53
CA GLU A 610 -22.00 10.66 1.92
C GLU A 610 -22.08 12.19 2.10
N PRO A 611 -21.13 13.00 1.58
CA PRO A 611 -21.18 14.45 1.74
C PRO A 611 -22.30 15.13 0.92
N MET A 612 -22.89 14.45 -0.06
CA MET A 612 -24.01 14.96 -0.86
C MET A 612 -25.33 14.90 -0.09
N VAL A 613 -25.47 13.93 0.83
CA VAL A 613 -26.71 13.72 1.61
C VAL A 613 -27.10 14.94 2.44
N PRO A 614 -26.24 15.51 3.30
CA PRO A 614 -26.59 16.72 4.04
C PRO A 614 -26.65 17.98 3.15
N ALA A 615 -26.03 17.96 1.97
CA ALA A 615 -26.02 19.11 1.06
C ALA A 615 -27.35 19.26 0.30
N ASP A 616 -27.99 18.14 -0.06
CA ASP A 616 -29.30 18.11 -0.71
C ASP A 616 -30.02 16.79 -0.38
N SER A 617 -30.74 16.79 0.76
CA SER A 617 -31.36 15.56 1.26
C SER A 617 -32.57 15.11 0.46
N ALA A 618 -33.29 16.02 -0.20
CA ALA A 618 -34.40 15.67 -1.08
C ALA A 618 -33.88 14.86 -2.27
N ARG A 619 -32.86 15.35 -2.96
CA ARG A 619 -32.22 14.65 -4.07
C ARG A 619 -31.51 13.36 -3.63
N ALA A 620 -30.95 13.34 -2.43
CA ALA A 620 -30.40 12.11 -1.85
C ALA A 620 -31.49 11.04 -1.65
N MET A 621 -32.69 11.42 -1.22
CA MET A 621 -33.81 10.46 -1.10
C MET A 621 -34.24 9.94 -2.47
N GLU A 622 -34.31 10.79 -3.50
CA GLU A 622 -34.56 10.32 -4.88
C GLU A 622 -33.52 9.29 -5.32
N LEU A 623 -32.25 9.52 -5.01
CA LEU A 623 -31.16 8.58 -5.29
C LEU A 623 -31.32 7.26 -4.52
N ALA A 624 -31.72 7.31 -3.24
CA ALA A 624 -31.99 6.11 -2.44
C ALA A 624 -33.17 5.30 -3.00
N LEU A 625 -34.23 5.97 -3.44
CA LEU A 625 -35.39 5.34 -4.07
C LEU A 625 -35.03 4.69 -5.41
N ALA A 626 -34.13 5.32 -6.19
CA ALA A 626 -33.64 4.78 -7.46
C ALA A 626 -32.56 3.68 -7.30
N SER A 627 -31.84 3.65 -6.18
CA SER A 627 -30.74 2.73 -5.92
C SER A 627 -31.19 1.27 -5.94
N ARG A 628 -30.36 0.41 -6.54
CA ARG A 628 -30.43 -1.05 -6.46
C ARG A 628 -29.41 -1.65 -5.50
N LEU A 629 -28.69 -0.81 -4.76
CA LEU A 629 -27.66 -1.21 -3.79
C LEU A 629 -28.21 -1.06 -2.37
N PRO A 630 -28.58 -2.16 -1.67
CA PRO A 630 -29.19 -2.12 -0.34
C PRO A 630 -28.36 -1.30 0.68
N LEU A 631 -27.05 -1.52 0.69
CA LEU A 631 -26.12 -0.82 1.59
C LEU A 631 -26.15 0.70 1.37
N VAL A 632 -26.18 1.15 0.12
CA VAL A 632 -26.19 2.59 -0.21
C VAL A 632 -27.53 3.21 0.17
N THR A 633 -28.63 2.52 -0.11
CA THR A 633 -29.99 2.95 0.28
C THR A 633 -30.11 3.12 1.79
N GLU A 634 -29.69 2.10 2.56
CA GLU A 634 -29.66 2.14 4.03
C GLU A 634 -28.81 3.33 4.53
N TYR A 635 -27.64 3.55 3.94
CA TYR A 635 -26.70 4.57 4.43
C TYR A 635 -27.11 5.99 4.09
N ILE A 636 -27.76 6.21 2.93
CA ILE A 636 -28.36 7.50 2.59
C ILE A 636 -29.45 7.86 3.62
N ALA A 637 -30.38 6.93 3.90
CA ALA A 637 -31.44 7.14 4.89
C ALA A 637 -30.85 7.43 6.29
N ARG A 638 -29.86 6.63 6.72
CA ARG A 638 -29.16 6.82 7.98
C ARG A 638 -28.51 8.20 8.08
N ARG A 639 -27.78 8.62 7.05
CA ARG A 639 -27.06 9.89 7.05
C ARG A 639 -27.98 11.10 7.00
N ALA A 640 -29.12 10.99 6.34
CA ALA A 640 -30.16 12.02 6.35
C ALA A 640 -30.76 12.18 7.76
N VAL A 641 -31.04 11.08 8.46
CA VAL A 641 -31.43 11.15 9.88
C VAL A 641 -30.34 11.77 10.75
N ASP A 642 -29.07 11.36 10.59
CA ASP A 642 -27.93 11.96 11.29
C ASP A 642 -27.78 13.47 10.98
N ALA A 643 -28.25 13.93 9.82
CA ALA A 643 -28.29 15.34 9.41
C ALA A 643 -29.52 16.11 9.95
N GLY A 644 -30.40 15.47 10.72
CA GLY A 644 -31.64 16.07 11.22
C GLY A 644 -32.77 16.14 10.18
N GLN A 645 -32.67 15.41 9.07
CA GLN A 645 -33.59 15.50 7.92
C GLN A 645 -34.70 14.43 7.99
N LEU A 646 -35.32 14.30 9.17
CA LEU A 646 -36.33 13.26 9.45
C LEU A 646 -37.54 13.34 8.52
N GLU A 647 -38.00 14.55 8.20
CA GLU A 647 -39.15 14.76 7.29
C GLU A 647 -38.84 14.26 5.87
N ALA A 648 -37.62 14.48 5.37
CA ALA A 648 -37.25 14.00 4.04
C ALA A 648 -37.27 12.46 3.97
N VAL A 649 -36.76 11.78 5.00
CA VAL A 649 -36.76 10.31 5.04
C VAL A 649 -38.17 9.76 5.23
N SER A 650 -38.96 10.37 6.12
CA SER A 650 -40.35 9.99 6.38
C SER A 650 -41.24 10.17 5.13
N ALA A 651 -41.12 11.30 4.43
CA ALA A 651 -41.82 11.53 3.16
C ALA A 651 -41.43 10.49 2.09
N ALA A 652 -40.14 10.15 1.99
CA ALA A 652 -39.66 9.15 1.03
C ALA A 652 -40.14 7.72 1.38
N LEU A 653 -40.21 7.37 2.67
CA LEU A 653 -40.81 6.11 3.14
C LEU A 653 -42.30 6.00 2.78
N GLY A 654 -43.03 7.11 2.68
CA GLY A 654 -44.43 7.10 2.26
C GLY A 654 -44.61 6.85 0.75
N GLN A 655 -43.54 6.97 -0.03
CA GLN A 655 -43.55 6.83 -1.49
C GLN A 655 -42.86 5.54 -1.96
N VAL A 656 -42.05 4.91 -1.12
CA VAL A 656 -41.26 3.75 -1.51
C VAL A 656 -42.15 2.55 -1.79
N GLN A 657 -41.82 1.80 -2.84
CA GLN A 657 -42.47 0.54 -3.18
C GLN A 657 -41.48 -0.62 -3.06
N GLY A 658 -41.98 -1.79 -2.65
CA GLY A 658 -41.20 -3.01 -2.47
C GLY A 658 -40.69 -3.20 -1.04
N GLU A 659 -41.00 -4.37 -0.46
CA GLU A 659 -40.72 -4.68 0.94
C GLU A 659 -39.23 -4.59 1.30
N ASP A 660 -38.35 -5.05 0.42
CA ASP A 660 -36.89 -5.02 0.67
C ASP A 660 -36.35 -3.59 0.79
N LYS A 661 -36.82 -2.68 -0.07
CA LYS A 661 -36.37 -1.28 -0.09
C LYS A 661 -36.93 -0.50 1.09
N VAL A 662 -38.19 -0.76 1.47
CA VAL A 662 -38.77 -0.26 2.73
C VAL A 662 -37.89 -0.71 3.90
N ALA A 663 -37.50 -1.98 3.93
CA ALA A 663 -36.68 -2.54 5.00
C ALA A 663 -35.27 -1.91 5.07
N ASP A 664 -34.62 -1.67 3.93
CA ASP A 664 -33.35 -0.94 3.86
C ASP A 664 -33.46 0.47 4.44
N MET A 665 -34.46 1.23 4.00
CA MET A 665 -34.68 2.60 4.47
C MET A 665 -35.03 2.65 5.96
N LEU A 666 -35.87 1.72 6.45
CA LEU A 666 -36.22 1.62 7.87
C LEU A 666 -35.01 1.22 8.73
N ARG A 667 -34.14 0.33 8.25
CA ARG A 667 -32.86 0.02 8.94
C ARG A 667 -32.00 1.27 9.08
N GLY A 668 -31.85 2.04 7.99
CA GLY A 668 -31.08 3.27 7.98
C GLY A 668 -31.68 4.31 8.93
N PHE A 669 -32.98 4.52 8.83
CA PHE A 669 -33.76 5.42 9.66
C PHE A 669 -33.61 5.08 11.16
N SER A 670 -33.82 3.81 11.52
CA SER A 670 -33.64 3.31 12.90
C SER A 670 -32.21 3.48 13.40
N ALA A 671 -31.22 3.19 12.55
CA ALA A 671 -29.80 3.32 12.91
C ALA A 671 -29.40 4.78 13.17
N GLY A 672 -29.91 5.74 12.38
CA GLY A 672 -29.63 7.17 12.56
C GLY A 672 -30.29 7.77 13.81
N LEU A 673 -31.42 7.21 14.25
CA LEU A 673 -32.04 7.64 15.52
C LEU A 673 -31.24 7.22 16.76
N ARG A 674 -30.33 6.24 16.65
CA ARG A 674 -29.60 5.72 17.82
C ARG A 674 -28.73 6.81 18.44
N GLY A 675 -29.05 7.14 19.69
CA GLY A 675 -28.30 8.14 20.46
C GLY A 675 -28.89 9.55 20.40
N LEU A 676 -29.90 9.79 19.55
CA LEU A 676 -30.70 11.00 19.60
C LEU A 676 -31.70 10.93 20.77
N ARG A 677 -31.93 12.06 21.44
CA ARG A 677 -32.92 12.24 22.50
C ARG A 677 -33.92 13.30 22.06
N ASP A 678 -35.16 13.21 22.55
CA ASP A 678 -36.22 14.20 22.31
C ASP A 678 -36.57 14.44 20.83
N VAL A 679 -36.45 13.40 20.00
CA VAL A 679 -36.81 13.45 18.59
C VAL A 679 -38.32 13.60 18.43
N LYS A 680 -38.77 14.66 17.77
CA LYS A 680 -40.19 14.88 17.45
C LYS A 680 -40.58 14.11 16.19
N ALA A 681 -41.77 13.54 16.20
CA ALA A 681 -42.34 12.92 15.01
C ALA A 681 -42.47 13.97 13.88
N PRO A 682 -41.93 13.71 12.68
CA PRO A 682 -42.07 14.60 11.54
C PRO A 682 -43.53 14.58 11.01
N PRO A 683 -44.01 15.66 10.37
CA PRO A 683 -45.40 15.76 9.88
C PRO A 683 -45.86 14.60 9.00
N SER A 684 -44.99 14.07 8.14
CA SER A 684 -45.31 12.98 7.21
C SER A 684 -45.43 11.58 7.85
N TRP A 685 -45.17 11.45 9.16
CA TRP A 685 -45.13 10.16 9.86
C TRP A 685 -46.48 9.42 9.90
N GLY A 686 -47.59 10.15 9.88
CA GLY A 686 -48.93 9.54 9.89
C GLY A 686 -49.37 9.01 8.52
N ALA A 687 -48.64 9.36 7.45
CA ALA A 687 -48.90 8.96 6.07
C ALA A 687 -48.00 7.80 5.59
N THR A 688 -47.06 7.37 6.45
CA THR A 688 -46.16 6.22 6.29
C THR A 688 -46.70 5.03 7.06
#